data_AF-A0A6A6ZRY1-F1
#
_entry.id   AF-A0A6A6ZRY1-F1
#
_cell.length_a   1.000
_cell.length_b   1.000
_cell.length_c   1.000
_cell.angle_alpha   90.00
_cell.angle_beta   90.00
_cell.angle_gamma   90.00
#
_symmetry.space_group_name_H-M   'P 1'
#
loop_
_entity.id
_entity.type
_entity.pdbx_description
1 polymer ?
#
loop_
_entity_poly.entity_id
_entity_poly.type
_entity_poly.pdbx_seq_one_letter_code
_entity_poly.pdbx_strand_id
1 'polypeptide(L)'
;MRQRPWTASVFTLLALTASSAAYKSFSNYSVAETPNSLFSIYGDRPDGCPPCFNCNLEDFKCHQFAECTKASGRCNCPPGFGGEDCSEPLCGALPDGKDRTPRGSEKECQCRDGWSGMNCNVCETDNACNAMVPDGQGGVCYKSGQLVKENFQMCDITNRKILDQLKDKKPQATFSCNAETAECNFQFWVDKRESFYCGLDTCTDEWIAEADRNITKYKCENIKCACIPDRMLCGEAGSIDIGDFLKESIKGPAEFRGIAGGKETGSVFSEPAMNDLISSIFGDESIFLQCNTGECLYQTEVPGYERPIKKINTPLIAGVIASVALFIVAIVLLAWYLSHRAERNRYGPIHLSDDEEDENAALLADHKPAALMFEDVAYSLNGKQILSGVTGAVLPGELMAIMGASGAGKTTFLDILARKNKVGVTSGNFYLNGEKIRDEEFKSVIGFVDQDDTLLPTLTVHETILDSALLRLPKEMSRTSKEQKVEDVERQLGIYHIRNQKIGSEETGRGISGGEKRRVGIACELVTSPSILFLDEPTSGLDAFNAFNVVECLVNLVKNYNRTVVVTIHQPRSNIVALFDQLILLAKGRTVYSGPFENCQSYFDNIGYTCPPGFNIADYLIDLTMHASAANRTIDEDSSMFTRDGLQTSASSAIAVKSIPSINTSEMDRDLAGSPSNSSTRPRNKRRTSIRQQQERELFTRKKSSAIQDGTQSPKTDDGEGPYDRRAGLKAQWLKLTRQQGAVPPQILEDPDELPPPANSSTGTNLDILLTAYAQSDVAATIRSDIATSVSSATEANGQNGTRETNGFIVAGKVKGFQKVGLLGQFRILSRRTWRNLYRNPMLMLTHYAIAIVLAVFLGFLFYGLTDDIKGFQNRLGLFLFVLSLFGFSSLTILTVFAPERLLFTRERAKGYYSPPAYFAAKVVFDIIPLRLLPPIILGIIVYPMTGLIPAWPNFLKFVLFLVLFNLAAAAIFLFIGIVFRNSGVANLIGVLVMLFSLLFSGFFLNKESIPGVAKWLQSLSIFHYAFEGLIVNEVKYLSLIDHKYGLDIEVPGSAILSSFGFNVQALWRDCIGLGVYCGAFIVLAYVAMHVLLVEKR
;
A
#
# COMPACT_ATOMS: atom_id res chain seq x y z
N MET A 1 -9.85 43.16 29.51
CA MET A 1 -9.00 42.41 30.47
C MET A 1 -8.28 41.27 29.74
N ARG A 2 -7.24 40.66 30.34
CA ARG A 2 -6.33 39.67 29.72
C ARG A 2 -7.12 38.54 29.03
N GLN A 3 -6.97 38.25 27.73
CA GLN A 3 -5.80 37.78 26.96
C GLN A 3 -5.29 36.37 27.33
N ARG A 4 -5.35 35.46 26.34
CA ARG A 4 -4.49 34.26 26.16
C ARG A 4 -4.24 34.07 24.65
N PRO A 5 -2.98 34.00 24.17
CA PRO A 5 -2.67 33.83 22.74
C PRO A 5 -2.43 32.35 22.33
N TRP A 6 -2.13 32.16 21.04
CA TRP A 6 -1.81 30.90 20.35
C TRP A 6 -0.29 30.56 20.35
N THR A 7 0.04 29.42 19.70
CA THR A 7 1.35 28.97 19.15
C THR A 7 2.43 28.48 20.14
N ALA A 8 3.45 27.70 19.73
CA ALA A 8 3.50 26.57 18.77
C ALA A 8 4.84 25.79 18.91
N SER A 9 4.83 24.49 18.56
CA SER A 9 5.90 23.72 17.89
C SER A 9 7.32 23.52 18.49
N VAL A 10 7.63 22.23 18.74
CA VAL A 10 8.77 21.47 18.14
C VAL A 10 10.16 21.40 18.83
N PHE A 11 10.71 20.16 18.86
CA PHE A 11 12.08 19.69 19.23
C PHE A 11 12.53 19.85 20.71
N THR A 12 13.36 18.97 21.31
CA THR A 12 14.14 17.82 20.80
C THR A 12 14.40 16.70 21.86
N LEU A 13 14.63 15.47 21.37
CA LEU A 13 15.47 14.35 21.89
C LEU A 13 15.37 13.76 23.32
N LEU A 14 15.17 12.43 23.33
CA LEU A 14 15.87 11.37 24.10
C LEU A 14 16.27 11.55 25.58
N ALA A 15 15.62 10.75 26.43
CA ALA A 15 16.28 9.95 27.48
C ALA A 15 15.48 8.64 27.71
N LEU A 16 16.15 7.54 28.08
CA LEU A 16 15.50 6.31 28.55
C LEU A 16 15.37 6.33 30.08
N THR A 17 14.22 5.88 30.59
CA THR A 17 14.13 5.11 31.84
C THR A 17 12.81 4.34 31.88
N ALA A 18 12.77 3.24 32.62
CA ALA A 18 11.54 2.49 32.89
C ALA A 18 10.86 3.01 34.16
N SER A 19 9.54 3.16 34.10
CA SER A 19 8.62 3.30 35.23
C SER A 19 7.25 2.83 34.74
N SER A 20 6.57 1.79 35.26
CA SER A 20 6.32 1.39 36.65
C SER A 20 5.65 2.48 37.51
N ALA A 21 4.33 2.57 37.35
CA ALA A 21 3.41 3.03 38.40
C ALA A 21 2.70 1.77 38.92
N ALA A 22 2.91 1.36 40.17
CA ALA A 22 2.21 1.88 41.34
C ALA A 22 0.69 1.61 41.22
N TYR A 23 0.12 0.53 41.77
CA TYR A 23 0.42 -0.11 43.06
C TYR A 23 0.41 0.91 44.20
N LYS A 24 -0.70 0.98 44.94
CA LYS A 24 -0.83 1.86 46.11
C LYS A 24 -0.28 1.19 47.36
N SER A 25 0.72 1.84 47.96
CA SER A 25 1.03 1.80 49.39
C SER A 25 1.22 0.43 50.04
N PHE A 26 2.43 -0.12 49.92
CA PHE A 26 3.10 -0.67 51.11
C PHE A 26 4.03 0.42 51.66
N SER A 27 4.00 0.65 52.98
CA SER A 27 4.95 1.52 53.67
C SER A 27 6.05 0.67 54.30
N ASN A 28 7.28 1.17 54.30
CA ASN A 28 8.42 0.49 54.89
C ASN A 28 8.25 0.30 56.41
N TYR A 29 8.76 -0.81 56.92
CA TYR A 29 9.62 -0.80 58.09
C TYR A 29 10.87 -1.63 57.82
N SER A 30 12.02 -1.16 58.30
CA SER A 30 13.34 -1.75 58.05
C SER A 30 13.86 -2.53 59.25
N VAL A 31 14.78 -3.47 58.98
CA VAL A 31 15.47 -4.33 59.94
C VAL A 31 16.16 -3.52 61.04
N ALA A 32 15.83 -3.78 62.31
CA ALA A 32 16.76 -4.22 63.37
C ALA A 32 16.12 -4.13 64.77
N GLU A 33 16.14 -5.25 65.51
CA GLU A 33 16.35 -5.42 66.97
C GLU A 33 15.59 -6.64 67.51
N THR A 34 16.28 -7.49 68.28
CA THR A 34 15.67 -8.49 69.15
C THR A 34 15.54 -7.91 70.55
N PRO A 35 14.40 -8.10 71.23
CA PRO A 35 14.47 -9.00 72.39
C PRO A 35 13.22 -9.85 72.67
N ASN A 36 13.47 -10.93 73.41
CA ASN A 36 12.52 -11.78 74.12
C ASN A 36 11.31 -11.01 74.69
N SER A 37 10.13 -11.16 74.09
CA SER A 37 8.90 -10.53 74.60
C SER A 37 7.58 -11.21 74.20
N LEU A 38 7.57 -12.25 73.36
CA LEU A 38 6.33 -12.87 72.84
C LEU A 38 5.47 -13.63 73.89
N PHE A 39 5.89 -13.67 75.16
CA PHE A 39 5.06 -14.13 76.29
C PHE A 39 4.19 -13.01 76.92
N SER A 40 4.32 -11.75 76.48
CA SER A 40 3.63 -10.60 77.11
C SER A 40 2.14 -10.47 76.79
N ILE A 41 1.59 -11.26 75.87
CA ILE A 41 0.17 -11.18 75.45
C ILE A 41 -0.78 -11.86 76.46
N TYR A 42 -0.26 -12.60 77.44
CA TYR A 42 -1.04 -13.18 78.55
C TYR A 42 -1.37 -12.21 79.70
N GLY A 43 -1.25 -10.89 79.49
CA GLY A 43 -1.45 -9.87 80.53
C GLY A 43 -2.91 -9.62 80.93
N ASP A 44 -3.81 -9.43 79.96
CA ASP A 44 -5.20 -9.00 80.18
C ASP A 44 -6.20 -10.03 79.62
N ARG A 45 -6.38 -11.16 80.31
CA ARG A 45 -7.40 -12.16 79.99
C ARG A 45 -8.53 -12.13 81.03
N PRO A 46 -9.79 -11.90 80.62
CA PRO A 46 -10.93 -12.04 81.53
C PRO A 46 -11.08 -13.47 82.07
N ASP A 47 -11.37 -13.59 83.37
CA ASP A 47 -11.65 -14.88 84.01
C ASP A 47 -12.84 -15.58 83.33
N GLY A 48 -12.60 -16.78 82.79
CA GLY A 48 -13.62 -17.62 82.15
C GLY A 48 -13.46 -17.86 80.64
N CYS A 49 -12.54 -17.17 79.95
CA CYS A 49 -12.30 -17.46 78.53
C CYS A 49 -11.52 -18.78 78.33
N PRO A 50 -12.01 -19.77 77.54
CA PRO A 50 -11.26 -20.98 77.21
C PRO A 50 -10.06 -20.67 76.29
N PRO A 51 -8.96 -21.46 76.33
CA PRO A 51 -7.80 -21.23 75.46
C PRO A 51 -8.16 -21.22 73.97
N CYS A 52 -7.44 -20.42 73.17
CA CYS A 52 -7.58 -20.43 71.70
C CYS A 52 -7.07 -21.76 71.13
N PHE A 53 -7.71 -22.28 70.08
CA PHE A 53 -7.31 -23.55 69.49
C PHE A 53 -5.86 -23.51 68.99
N ASN A 54 -5.08 -24.51 69.40
CA ASN A 54 -3.72 -24.71 68.90
C ASN A 54 -3.35 -26.19 68.97
N CYS A 55 -3.40 -26.89 67.83
CA CYS A 55 -3.14 -28.33 67.73
C CYS A 55 -1.72 -28.79 68.11
N ASN A 56 -0.81 -27.87 68.47
CA ASN A 56 0.50 -28.20 69.05
C ASN A 56 0.44 -28.40 70.58
N LEU A 57 -0.74 -28.25 71.22
CA LEU A 57 -0.98 -28.48 72.64
C LEU A 57 -1.83 -29.75 72.82
N GLU A 58 -1.53 -30.57 73.83
CA GLU A 58 -2.10 -31.92 73.99
C GLU A 58 -3.64 -31.95 74.18
N ASP A 59 -4.21 -30.85 74.66
CA ASP A 59 -5.66 -30.65 74.85
C ASP A 59 -6.42 -30.45 73.52
N PHE A 60 -5.73 -30.04 72.44
CA PHE A 60 -6.33 -29.73 71.13
C PHE A 60 -5.90 -30.75 70.08
N LYS A 61 -6.88 -31.44 69.47
CA LYS A 61 -6.64 -32.51 68.50
C LYS A 61 -7.25 -32.16 67.15
N CYS A 62 -6.56 -32.55 66.08
CA CYS A 62 -7.11 -32.49 64.74
C CYS A 62 -8.02 -33.69 64.49
N HIS A 63 -9.25 -33.42 64.08
CA HIS A 63 -10.17 -34.43 63.56
C HIS A 63 -9.81 -34.83 62.14
N GLN A 64 -10.44 -35.89 61.62
CA GLN A 64 -10.15 -36.47 60.30
C GLN A 64 -8.68 -36.85 60.06
N PHE A 65 -7.92 -37.09 61.13
CA PHE A 65 -6.47 -37.34 61.13
C PHE A 65 -5.63 -36.24 60.43
N ALA A 66 -6.17 -35.03 60.29
CA ALA A 66 -5.52 -33.91 59.62
C ALA A 66 -4.19 -33.49 60.28
N GLU A 67 -3.18 -33.14 59.48
CA GLU A 67 -1.89 -32.70 59.99
C GLU A 67 -1.97 -31.36 60.75
N CYS A 68 -1.30 -31.27 61.90
CA CYS A 68 -1.17 -30.01 62.62
C CYS A 68 -0.07 -29.12 62.00
N THR A 69 -0.44 -27.94 61.52
CA THR A 69 0.52 -26.98 60.94
C THR A 69 1.31 -26.27 62.04
N LYS A 70 2.54 -26.73 62.29
CA LYS A 70 3.46 -26.21 63.34
C LYS A 70 3.68 -24.70 63.33
N ALA A 71 3.52 -24.04 62.17
CA ALA A 71 3.69 -22.60 62.02
C ALA A 71 2.45 -21.75 62.35
N SER A 72 1.25 -22.35 62.41
CA SER A 72 -0.01 -21.62 62.60
C SER A 72 -0.89 -22.13 63.74
N GLY A 73 -0.63 -23.33 64.27
CA GLY A 73 -1.47 -23.95 65.30
C GLY A 73 -2.80 -24.51 64.81
N ARG A 74 -3.04 -24.51 63.49
CA ARG A 74 -4.28 -24.99 62.88
C ARG A 74 -4.08 -26.30 62.14
N CYS A 75 -5.14 -27.09 62.07
CA CYS A 75 -5.17 -28.36 61.35
C CYS A 75 -5.31 -28.13 59.83
N ASN A 76 -4.67 -28.98 59.02
CA ASN A 76 -4.76 -28.94 57.56
C ASN A 76 -5.87 -29.87 57.06
N CYS A 77 -7.10 -29.39 57.02
CA CYS A 77 -8.28 -30.23 56.84
C CYS A 77 -8.39 -30.88 55.45
N PRO A 78 -8.84 -32.15 55.37
CA PRO A 78 -9.09 -32.83 54.09
C PRO A 78 -10.28 -32.20 53.33
N PRO A 79 -10.38 -32.44 52.01
CA PRO A 79 -11.42 -31.82 51.18
C PRO A 79 -12.84 -32.03 51.71
N GLY A 80 -13.56 -30.94 51.93
CA GLY A 80 -14.92 -30.96 52.48
C GLY A 80 -15.02 -30.89 54.01
N PHE A 81 -13.91 -30.67 54.73
CA PHE A 81 -13.90 -30.36 56.17
C PHE A 81 -13.18 -29.03 56.47
N GLY A 82 -13.55 -28.41 57.59
CA GLY A 82 -13.06 -27.11 58.05
C GLY A 82 -13.29 -26.87 59.55
N GLY A 83 -13.34 -25.61 59.95
CA GLY A 83 -13.11 -25.20 61.35
C GLY A 83 -11.61 -25.04 61.63
N GLU A 84 -11.22 -24.80 62.89
CA GLU A 84 -9.80 -24.78 63.28
C GLU A 84 -9.23 -26.19 63.54
N ASP A 85 -10.12 -27.13 63.84
CA ASP A 85 -9.86 -28.51 64.29
C ASP A 85 -10.25 -29.60 63.27
N CYS A 86 -10.84 -29.22 62.13
CA CYS A 86 -11.38 -30.12 61.10
C CYS A 86 -12.64 -30.92 61.49
N SER A 87 -13.40 -30.47 62.49
CA SER A 87 -14.68 -31.10 62.87
C SER A 87 -15.90 -30.65 62.06
N GLU A 88 -15.82 -29.53 61.32
CA GLU A 88 -16.95 -28.95 60.59
C GLU A 88 -17.02 -29.46 59.14
N PRO A 89 -18.09 -30.14 58.69
CA PRO A 89 -18.27 -30.48 57.27
C PRO A 89 -18.65 -29.23 56.44
N LEU A 90 -18.13 -29.12 55.21
CA LEU A 90 -18.27 -27.96 54.32
C LEU A 90 -19.10 -28.24 53.06
N CYS A 91 -19.85 -27.25 52.60
CA CYS A 91 -20.74 -27.31 51.43
C CYS A 91 -20.21 -26.49 50.23
N GLY A 92 -21.01 -26.30 49.17
CA GLY A 92 -20.56 -25.66 47.93
C GLY A 92 -20.05 -26.65 46.87
N ALA A 93 -18.86 -26.44 46.33
CA ALA A 93 -18.19 -27.33 45.38
C ALA A 93 -16.71 -27.53 45.72
N LEU A 94 -16.12 -28.65 45.30
CA LEU A 94 -14.68 -28.93 45.47
C LEU A 94 -13.75 -27.78 44.99
N PRO A 95 -13.91 -27.18 43.78
CA PRO A 95 -13.09 -26.05 43.31
C PRO A 95 -13.18 -24.75 44.14
N ASP A 96 -14.14 -24.61 45.06
CA ASP A 96 -14.18 -23.46 45.99
C ASP A 96 -13.12 -23.57 47.10
N GLY A 97 -12.53 -24.75 47.31
CA GLY A 97 -11.43 -24.98 48.25
C GLY A 97 -11.74 -24.51 49.67
N LYS A 98 -11.18 -23.36 50.06
CA LYS A 98 -11.30 -22.76 51.41
C LYS A 98 -12.42 -21.72 51.54
N ASP A 99 -13.03 -21.29 50.43
CA ASP A 99 -14.19 -20.38 50.43
C ASP A 99 -15.53 -21.14 50.61
N ARG A 100 -15.45 -22.45 50.88
CA ARG A 100 -16.58 -23.35 51.13
C ARG A 100 -17.22 -23.06 52.48
N THR A 101 -18.54 -22.88 52.50
CA THR A 101 -19.28 -22.56 53.73
C THR A 101 -19.46 -23.78 54.62
N PRO A 102 -19.31 -23.65 55.96
CA PRO A 102 -19.71 -24.70 56.90
C PRO A 102 -21.18 -25.08 56.76
N ARG A 103 -21.47 -26.36 56.97
CA ARG A 103 -22.83 -26.89 57.07
C ARG A 103 -23.50 -26.33 58.32
N GLY A 104 -24.43 -25.39 58.13
CA GLY A 104 -25.15 -24.73 59.23
C GLY A 104 -26.16 -25.65 59.93
N SER A 105 -27.20 -25.07 60.52
CA SER A 105 -28.27 -25.81 61.23
C SER A 105 -29.17 -26.68 60.33
N GLU A 106 -28.86 -26.82 59.05
CA GLU A 106 -29.59 -27.67 58.09
C GLU A 106 -29.02 -29.09 58.10
N LYS A 107 -29.90 -30.11 58.05
CA LYS A 107 -29.47 -31.52 57.94
C LYS A 107 -28.81 -31.85 56.60
N GLU A 108 -29.04 -31.06 55.56
CA GLU A 108 -28.59 -31.27 54.18
C GLU A 108 -27.41 -30.32 53.86
N CYS A 109 -26.55 -30.71 52.92
CA CYS A 109 -25.46 -29.85 52.45
C CYS A 109 -25.85 -29.25 51.10
N GLN A 110 -25.82 -27.92 50.98
CA GLN A 110 -26.19 -27.25 49.73
C GLN A 110 -25.00 -27.32 48.74
N CYS A 111 -25.07 -28.26 47.80
CA CYS A 111 -24.08 -28.41 46.73
C CYS A 111 -24.39 -27.49 45.54
N ARG A 112 -23.36 -27.08 44.79
CA ARG A 112 -23.58 -26.39 43.50
C ARG A 112 -24.00 -27.37 42.41
N ASP A 113 -24.61 -26.85 41.35
CA ASP A 113 -25.02 -27.62 40.18
C ASP A 113 -23.90 -28.54 39.68
N GLY A 114 -24.20 -29.84 39.60
CA GLY A 114 -23.25 -30.85 39.15
C GLY A 114 -22.27 -31.37 40.20
N TRP A 115 -22.47 -31.10 41.50
CA TRP A 115 -21.76 -31.70 42.63
C TRP A 115 -22.73 -32.43 43.59
N SER A 116 -22.27 -33.52 44.22
CA SER A 116 -23.07 -34.35 45.13
C SER A 116 -22.23 -34.98 46.26
N GLY A 117 -22.89 -35.78 47.11
CA GLY A 117 -22.29 -36.41 48.30
C GLY A 117 -22.40 -35.56 49.57
N MET A 118 -22.08 -36.16 50.72
CA MET A 118 -22.37 -35.58 52.04
C MET A 118 -21.70 -34.23 52.29
N ASN A 119 -20.49 -34.05 51.74
CA ASN A 119 -19.73 -32.82 51.73
C ASN A 119 -19.45 -32.38 50.27
N CYS A 120 -20.39 -32.54 49.33
CA CYS A 120 -20.33 -32.02 47.96
C CYS A 120 -19.02 -32.25 47.16
N ASN A 121 -18.31 -33.36 47.40
CA ASN A 121 -17.02 -33.67 46.76
C ASN A 121 -17.15 -34.56 45.50
N VAL A 122 -18.28 -35.23 45.29
CA VAL A 122 -18.48 -36.13 44.14
C VAL A 122 -18.95 -35.29 42.95
N CYS A 123 -18.27 -35.38 41.80
CA CYS A 123 -18.75 -34.72 40.59
C CYS A 123 -19.93 -35.50 39.98
N GLU A 124 -20.89 -34.77 39.38
CA GLU A 124 -22.02 -35.38 38.66
C GLU A 124 -21.99 -35.14 37.14
N THR A 125 -21.34 -34.07 36.68
CA THR A 125 -21.31 -33.68 35.26
C THR A 125 -19.96 -33.07 34.85
N ASP A 126 -19.56 -33.25 33.59
CA ASP A 126 -18.33 -32.67 33.02
C ASP A 126 -18.22 -31.14 33.24
N ASN A 127 -19.35 -30.44 33.09
CA ASN A 127 -19.43 -28.99 33.28
C ASN A 127 -19.02 -28.54 34.69
N ALA A 128 -19.22 -29.38 35.70
CA ALA A 128 -18.82 -29.10 37.08
C ALA A 128 -17.30 -29.14 37.26
N CYS A 129 -16.62 -30.04 36.52
CA CYS A 129 -15.17 -30.19 36.53
C CYS A 129 -14.42 -29.10 35.76
N ASN A 130 -15.08 -28.34 34.88
CA ASN A 130 -14.46 -27.22 34.15
C ASN A 130 -13.76 -26.20 35.07
N ALA A 131 -14.26 -25.99 36.29
CA ALA A 131 -13.65 -25.07 37.27
C ALA A 131 -12.37 -25.63 37.94
N MET A 132 -12.10 -26.94 37.81
CA MET A 132 -10.84 -27.58 38.21
C MET A 132 -9.77 -27.52 37.10
N VAL A 133 -10.09 -26.97 35.92
CA VAL A 133 -9.22 -26.90 34.74
C VAL A 133 -8.78 -25.45 34.49
N PRO A 134 -7.47 -25.14 34.29
CA PRO A 134 -6.96 -23.77 34.19
C PRO A 134 -7.56 -22.91 33.05
N ASP A 135 -7.96 -23.52 31.94
CA ASP A 135 -8.60 -22.83 30.81
C ASP A 135 -10.13 -22.68 30.99
N GLY A 136 -10.71 -23.20 32.08
CA GLY A 136 -12.14 -23.11 32.39
C GLY A 136 -13.07 -23.93 31.48
N GLN A 137 -12.51 -24.80 30.63
CA GLN A 137 -13.22 -25.65 29.68
C GLN A 137 -12.46 -26.97 29.46
N GLY A 138 -13.17 -28.07 29.19
CA GLY A 138 -12.56 -29.37 28.89
C GLY A 138 -12.30 -30.28 30.09
N GLY A 139 -12.92 -29.98 31.24
CA GLY A 139 -13.00 -30.90 32.37
C GLY A 139 -13.99 -32.04 32.08
N VAL A 140 -13.68 -33.23 32.59
CA VAL A 140 -14.51 -34.44 32.47
C VAL A 140 -14.75 -35.00 33.87
N CYS A 141 -16.00 -35.35 34.16
CA CYS A 141 -16.37 -36.04 35.38
C CYS A 141 -16.29 -37.55 35.17
N TYR A 142 -15.14 -38.11 35.53
CA TYR A 142 -14.82 -39.52 35.36
C TYR A 142 -15.49 -40.36 36.46
N LYS A 143 -16.39 -41.26 36.07
CA LYS A 143 -17.20 -42.11 36.97
C LYS A 143 -16.93 -43.62 36.81
N SER A 144 -15.83 -43.99 36.16
CA SER A 144 -15.53 -45.39 35.80
C SER A 144 -14.86 -46.21 36.91
N GLY A 145 -14.73 -45.64 38.12
CA GLY A 145 -14.19 -46.30 39.31
C GLY A 145 -12.66 -46.30 39.44
N GLN A 146 -11.93 -46.41 38.32
CA GLN A 146 -10.46 -46.34 38.32
C GLN A 146 -9.99 -45.03 38.97
N LEU A 147 -9.02 -45.13 39.89
CA LEU A 147 -8.35 -43.97 40.48
C LEU A 147 -7.30 -43.43 39.49
N VAL A 148 -7.25 -42.12 39.28
CA VAL A 148 -6.24 -41.49 38.41
C VAL A 148 -5.41 -40.43 39.17
N LYS A 149 -6.05 -39.67 40.07
CA LYS A 149 -5.46 -38.67 40.97
C LYS A 149 -6.16 -38.68 42.34
N GLU A 150 -7.46 -38.44 42.37
CA GLU A 150 -8.25 -38.38 43.61
C GLU A 150 -9.73 -38.70 43.34
N ASN A 151 -10.18 -39.88 43.79
CA ASN A 151 -11.54 -40.38 43.57
C ASN A 151 -12.38 -40.19 44.83
N PHE A 152 -13.56 -39.54 44.68
CA PHE A 152 -14.54 -39.37 45.76
C PHE A 152 -15.77 -40.25 45.52
N GLN A 153 -16.22 -40.95 46.58
CA GLN A 153 -17.35 -41.87 46.54
C GLN A 153 -18.34 -41.58 47.67
N MET A 154 -19.63 -41.59 47.33
CA MET A 154 -20.76 -41.55 48.27
C MET A 154 -21.52 -42.86 48.16
N CYS A 155 -21.68 -43.57 49.28
CA CYS A 155 -22.28 -44.90 49.34
C CYS A 155 -23.49 -44.96 50.28
N ASP A 156 -24.61 -45.49 49.79
CA ASP A 156 -25.71 -45.94 50.64
C ASP A 156 -25.44 -47.36 51.14
N ILE A 157 -25.73 -47.64 52.42
CA ILE A 157 -25.54 -48.96 53.04
C ILE A 157 -26.75 -49.85 52.79
N THR A 158 -26.53 -51.03 52.22
CA THR A 158 -27.60 -51.93 51.74
C THR A 158 -27.86 -53.14 52.64
N ASN A 159 -27.06 -53.35 53.69
CA ASN A 159 -27.29 -54.37 54.72
C ASN A 159 -28.67 -54.23 55.37
N ARG A 160 -29.59 -55.12 55.00
CA ARG A 160 -30.98 -55.11 55.49
C ARG A 160 -31.07 -55.07 57.02
N LYS A 161 -30.23 -55.80 57.73
CA LYS A 161 -30.30 -55.90 59.20
C LYS A 161 -29.75 -54.65 59.90
N ILE A 162 -28.80 -53.95 59.28
CA ILE A 162 -28.32 -52.64 59.75
C ILE A 162 -29.43 -51.59 59.56
N LEU A 163 -30.14 -51.64 58.42
CA LEU A 163 -31.31 -50.80 58.17
C LEU A 163 -32.46 -51.09 59.17
N ASP A 164 -32.80 -52.37 59.38
CA ASP A 164 -33.86 -52.78 60.33
C ASP A 164 -33.53 -52.36 61.79
N GLN A 165 -32.25 -52.37 62.20
CA GLN A 165 -31.79 -51.89 63.52
C GLN A 165 -31.89 -50.36 63.67
N LEU A 166 -31.51 -49.59 62.63
CA LEU A 166 -31.47 -48.13 62.66
C LEU A 166 -32.83 -47.45 62.40
N LYS A 167 -33.83 -48.21 61.94
CA LYS A 167 -35.21 -47.75 61.68
C LYS A 167 -35.21 -46.60 60.67
N ASP A 168 -35.78 -45.45 61.03
CA ASP A 168 -35.86 -44.28 60.15
C ASP A 168 -34.51 -43.52 59.99
N LYS A 169 -33.50 -43.80 60.83
CA LYS A 169 -32.17 -43.18 60.71
C LYS A 169 -31.40 -43.84 59.55
N LYS A 170 -31.24 -43.14 58.43
CA LYS A 170 -30.51 -43.65 57.25
C LYS A 170 -28.99 -43.77 57.53
N PRO A 171 -28.37 -44.96 57.33
CA PRO A 171 -26.92 -45.13 57.32
C PRO A 171 -26.33 -44.87 55.93
N GLN A 172 -25.23 -44.12 55.87
CA GLN A 172 -24.47 -43.82 54.64
C GLN A 172 -22.97 -43.85 54.94
N ALA A 173 -22.14 -44.03 53.93
CA ALA A 173 -20.68 -43.98 54.03
C ALA A 173 -20.07 -43.09 52.94
N THR A 174 -18.95 -42.44 53.24
CA THR A 174 -18.07 -41.82 52.24
C THR A 174 -16.75 -42.57 52.18
N PHE A 175 -16.23 -42.74 50.98
CA PHE A 175 -14.88 -43.25 50.72
C PHE A 175 -14.17 -42.32 49.74
N SER A 176 -12.93 -41.95 50.01
CA SER A 176 -12.11 -41.15 49.10
C SER A 176 -10.67 -41.63 49.14
N CYS A 177 -9.99 -41.67 47.99
CA CYS A 177 -8.59 -42.09 47.96
C CYS A 177 -7.76 -41.25 46.98
N ASN A 178 -6.51 -40.97 47.36
CA ASN A 178 -5.57 -40.13 46.61
C ASN A 178 -4.38 -40.97 46.09
N ALA A 179 -4.10 -40.85 44.79
CA ALA A 179 -3.10 -41.63 44.08
C ALA A 179 -1.65 -41.16 44.33
N GLU A 180 -1.46 -39.90 44.72
CA GLU A 180 -0.13 -39.31 44.95
C GLU A 180 0.37 -39.61 46.37
N THR A 181 -0.51 -39.60 47.38
CA THR A 181 -0.14 -39.93 48.77
C THR A 181 -0.32 -41.40 49.14
N ALA A 182 -1.08 -42.17 48.34
CA ALA A 182 -1.49 -43.54 48.64
C ALA A 182 -2.27 -43.69 49.97
N GLU A 183 -3.06 -42.67 50.30
CA GLU A 183 -3.95 -42.61 51.46
C GLU A 183 -5.41 -42.65 51.04
N CYS A 184 -6.22 -43.43 51.75
CA CYS A 184 -7.67 -43.41 51.62
C CYS A 184 -8.34 -43.01 52.94
N ASN A 185 -9.55 -42.47 52.89
CA ASN A 185 -10.38 -42.16 54.05
C ASN A 185 -11.75 -42.81 53.91
N PHE A 186 -12.25 -43.40 54.99
CA PHE A 186 -13.59 -43.99 55.11
C PHE A 186 -14.34 -43.35 56.29
N GLN A 187 -15.59 -42.94 56.10
CA GLN A 187 -16.37 -42.25 57.14
C GLN A 187 -17.80 -42.78 57.17
N PHE A 188 -18.34 -42.97 58.38
CA PHE A 188 -19.66 -43.55 58.62
C PHE A 188 -20.65 -42.51 59.16
N TRP A 189 -21.80 -42.41 58.52
CA TRP A 189 -22.81 -41.37 58.76
C TRP A 189 -24.17 -41.99 59.07
N VAL A 190 -24.88 -41.43 60.06
CA VAL A 190 -26.24 -41.84 60.43
C VAL A 190 -27.13 -40.60 60.52
N ASP A 191 -28.25 -40.59 59.78
CA ASP A 191 -29.14 -39.42 59.63
C ASP A 191 -28.35 -38.13 59.32
N LYS A 192 -27.38 -38.25 58.40
CA LYS A 192 -26.48 -37.17 57.95
C LYS A 192 -25.61 -36.54 59.06
N ARG A 193 -25.42 -37.25 60.19
CA ARG A 193 -24.42 -36.92 61.21
C ARG A 193 -23.30 -37.94 61.18
N GLU A 194 -22.06 -37.47 61.17
CA GLU A 194 -20.88 -38.35 61.26
C GLU A 194 -20.89 -39.07 62.62
N SER A 195 -20.51 -40.35 62.59
CA SER A 195 -20.43 -41.23 63.75
C SER A 195 -18.97 -41.56 64.06
N PHE A 196 -18.28 -42.17 63.09
CA PHE A 196 -16.84 -42.43 63.18
C PHE A 196 -16.17 -42.25 61.80
N TYR A 197 -14.87 -42.00 61.83
CA TYR A 197 -14.02 -41.91 60.64
C TYR A 197 -12.78 -42.78 60.79
N CYS A 198 -12.23 -43.23 59.66
CA CYS A 198 -11.05 -44.07 59.57
C CYS A 198 -10.12 -43.54 58.48
N GLY A 199 -8.85 -43.29 58.85
CA GLY A 199 -7.77 -43.05 57.91
C GLY A 199 -7.11 -44.38 57.56
N LEU A 200 -6.82 -44.58 56.27
CA LEU A 200 -6.12 -45.74 55.73
C LEU A 200 -4.87 -45.26 55.00
N ASP A 201 -3.74 -45.90 55.25
CA ASP A 201 -2.47 -45.56 54.63
C ASP A 201 -1.82 -46.79 53.98
N THR A 202 -0.80 -46.54 53.15
CA THR A 202 -0.09 -47.59 52.42
C THR A 202 -1.04 -48.37 51.50
N CYS A 203 -1.89 -47.65 50.77
CA CYS A 203 -2.94 -48.19 49.92
C CYS A 203 -2.45 -48.52 48.49
N THR A 204 -2.99 -49.59 47.92
CA THR A 204 -2.75 -50.03 46.53
C THR A 204 -4.08 -50.31 45.85
N ASP A 205 -4.22 -49.97 44.57
CA ASP A 205 -5.45 -50.21 43.79
C ASP A 205 -5.27 -51.24 42.65
N GLU A 206 -6.36 -51.96 42.37
CA GLU A 206 -6.49 -52.94 41.29
C GLU A 206 -7.80 -52.68 40.54
N TRP A 207 -7.71 -52.28 39.27
CA TRP A 207 -8.88 -52.01 38.42
C TRP A 207 -9.11 -53.10 37.36
N ILE A 208 -10.37 -53.48 37.19
CA ILE A 208 -10.84 -54.53 36.28
C ILE A 208 -12.09 -54.04 35.54
N ALA A 209 -12.04 -53.96 34.21
CA ALA A 209 -13.23 -53.79 33.38
C ALA A 209 -13.87 -55.16 33.06
N GLU A 210 -15.15 -55.31 33.40
CA GLU A 210 -16.04 -56.35 32.88
C GLU A 210 -16.94 -55.74 31.78
N ALA A 211 -17.74 -56.55 31.09
CA ALA A 211 -18.47 -56.11 29.88
C ALA A 211 -19.62 -55.11 30.17
N ASP A 212 -20.08 -55.03 31.42
CA ASP A 212 -21.24 -54.24 31.87
C ASP A 212 -20.98 -53.39 33.13
N ARG A 213 -19.81 -53.54 33.76
CA ARG A 213 -19.41 -52.85 35.00
C ARG A 213 -17.88 -52.80 35.15
N ASN A 214 -17.39 -51.79 35.88
CA ASN A 214 -16.00 -51.68 36.28
C ASN A 214 -15.87 -51.99 37.78
N ILE A 215 -14.83 -52.73 38.15
CA ILE A 215 -14.55 -53.14 39.53
C ILE A 215 -13.19 -52.57 39.93
N THR A 216 -13.14 -51.88 41.07
CA THR A 216 -11.91 -51.29 41.62
C THR A 216 -11.73 -51.80 43.04
N LYS A 217 -10.59 -52.41 43.35
CA LYS A 217 -10.25 -52.88 44.71
C LYS A 217 -9.13 -52.02 45.26
N TYR A 218 -9.30 -51.50 46.46
CA TYR A 218 -8.29 -50.77 47.22
C TYR A 218 -7.88 -51.63 48.40
N LYS A 219 -6.58 -51.87 48.58
CA LYS A 219 -6.02 -52.66 49.68
C LYS A 219 -5.00 -51.82 50.42
N CYS A 220 -5.25 -51.57 51.70
CA CYS A 220 -4.41 -50.74 52.55
C CYS A 220 -3.85 -51.60 53.69
N GLU A 221 -2.54 -51.48 53.94
CA GLU A 221 -1.88 -52.27 54.99
C GLU A 221 -2.32 -51.84 56.40
N ASN A 222 -2.45 -50.53 56.64
CA ASN A 222 -2.84 -49.98 57.94
C ASN A 222 -4.18 -49.23 57.85
N ILE A 223 -4.95 -49.30 58.93
CA ILE A 223 -6.16 -48.51 59.16
C ILE A 223 -6.21 -48.04 60.61
N LYS A 224 -6.69 -46.81 60.83
CA LYS A 224 -6.81 -46.15 62.14
C LYS A 224 -8.19 -45.50 62.22
N CYS A 225 -9.03 -45.89 63.17
CA CYS A 225 -10.40 -45.36 63.31
C CYS A 225 -10.58 -44.54 64.60
N ALA A 226 -11.53 -43.61 64.59
CA ALA A 226 -11.91 -42.79 65.74
C ALA A 226 -13.43 -42.52 65.77
N CYS A 227 -14.06 -42.74 66.93
CA CYS A 227 -15.44 -42.33 67.22
C CYS A 227 -15.53 -40.84 67.52
N ILE A 228 -16.64 -40.20 67.12
CA ILE A 228 -17.01 -38.85 67.53
C ILE A 228 -17.97 -38.97 68.73
N PRO A 229 -17.68 -38.38 69.90
CA PRO A 229 -18.54 -38.48 71.08
C PRO A 229 -19.97 -37.95 70.87
N ASP A 230 -20.90 -38.49 71.65
CA ASP A 230 -22.34 -38.17 71.62
C ASP A 230 -23.01 -38.38 70.25
N ARG A 231 -22.55 -39.40 69.50
CA ARG A 231 -23.11 -39.83 68.20
C ARG A 231 -23.62 -41.26 68.25
N MET A 232 -24.51 -41.60 67.34
CA MET A 232 -24.95 -42.99 67.14
C MET A 232 -23.72 -43.88 66.94
N LEU A 233 -23.67 -45.02 67.63
CA LEU A 233 -22.50 -45.93 67.68
C LEU A 233 -21.29 -45.42 68.50
N CYS A 234 -21.35 -44.20 69.03
CA CYS A 234 -20.27 -43.51 69.75
C CYS A 234 -20.84 -42.72 70.94
N GLY A 235 -21.57 -43.41 71.83
CA GLY A 235 -22.08 -42.87 73.09
C GLY A 235 -23.45 -42.19 73.07
N GLU A 236 -24.11 -41.98 71.90
CA GLU A 236 -25.49 -41.46 71.89
C GLU A 236 -26.44 -42.39 72.68
N ALA A 237 -27.16 -41.80 73.65
CA ALA A 237 -28.00 -42.54 74.58
C ALA A 237 -29.07 -43.39 73.86
N GLY A 238 -29.02 -44.71 74.05
CA GLY A 238 -29.86 -45.67 73.34
C GLY A 238 -29.21 -46.30 72.10
N SER A 239 -27.94 -46.02 71.83
CA SER A 239 -27.10 -46.75 70.87
C SER A 239 -26.03 -47.61 71.57
N ILE A 240 -25.44 -48.55 70.83
CA ILE A 240 -24.31 -49.37 71.30
C ILE A 240 -23.02 -48.57 71.07
N ASP A 241 -22.23 -48.28 72.10
CA ASP A 241 -20.93 -47.62 71.90
C ASP A 241 -19.88 -48.63 71.43
N ILE A 242 -19.18 -48.32 70.33
CA ILE A 242 -18.06 -49.11 69.79
C ILE A 242 -16.73 -48.34 69.79
N GLY A 243 -16.64 -47.18 70.46
CA GLY A 243 -15.48 -46.29 70.39
C GLY A 243 -14.15 -46.92 70.80
N ASP A 244 -14.12 -47.71 71.87
CA ASP A 244 -12.92 -48.44 72.29
C ASP A 244 -12.58 -49.58 71.33
N PHE A 245 -13.58 -50.27 70.76
CA PHE A 245 -13.38 -51.34 69.76
C PHE A 245 -12.74 -50.79 68.48
N LEU A 246 -13.23 -49.66 67.96
CA LEU A 246 -12.68 -48.99 66.78
C LEU A 246 -11.19 -48.60 66.96
N LYS A 247 -10.76 -48.38 68.20
CA LYS A 247 -9.43 -47.88 68.57
C LYS A 247 -8.46 -49.01 68.94
N GLU A 248 -8.94 -50.08 69.55
CA GLU A 248 -8.08 -51.18 70.05
C GLU A 248 -8.06 -52.42 69.15
N SER A 249 -9.17 -52.72 68.45
CA SER A 249 -9.32 -53.94 67.66
C SER A 249 -9.04 -53.74 66.17
N ILE A 250 -9.48 -52.63 65.57
CA ILE A 250 -9.29 -52.35 64.14
C ILE A 250 -7.85 -51.90 63.89
N LYS A 251 -7.13 -52.66 63.06
CA LYS A 251 -5.71 -52.40 62.72
C LYS A 251 -5.36 -52.72 61.26
N GLY A 252 -6.20 -53.50 60.56
CA GLY A 252 -5.97 -53.90 59.18
C GLY A 252 -5.32 -55.27 59.01
N PRO A 253 -5.05 -55.68 57.76
CA PRO A 253 -5.28 -54.92 56.52
C PRO A 253 -6.76 -54.74 56.20
N ALA A 254 -7.09 -53.69 55.45
CA ALA A 254 -8.46 -53.38 55.02
C ALA A 254 -8.58 -53.40 53.50
N GLU A 255 -9.70 -53.94 52.99
CA GLU A 255 -10.02 -53.97 51.55
C GLU A 255 -11.37 -53.26 51.30
N PHE A 256 -11.37 -52.30 50.38
CA PHE A 256 -12.57 -51.67 49.84
C PHE A 256 -12.71 -52.03 48.35
N ARG A 257 -13.78 -52.73 48.01
CA ARG A 257 -14.13 -53.08 46.62
C ARG A 257 -15.27 -52.19 46.16
N GLY A 258 -14.99 -51.24 45.29
CA GLY A 258 -16.00 -50.45 44.58
C GLY A 258 -16.43 -51.11 43.27
N ILE A 259 -17.72 -51.02 42.95
CA ILE A 259 -18.27 -51.37 41.63
C ILE A 259 -18.92 -50.11 41.03
N ALA A 260 -18.53 -49.77 39.80
CA ALA A 260 -19.04 -48.64 39.05
C ALA A 260 -19.71 -49.11 37.74
N GLY A 261 -20.99 -48.77 37.56
CA GLY A 261 -21.82 -49.28 36.47
C GLY A 261 -22.53 -50.60 36.81
N GLY A 262 -23.54 -50.94 36.00
CA GLY A 262 -24.44 -52.08 36.24
C GLY A 262 -25.72 -51.70 37.01
N LYS A 263 -26.55 -52.72 37.31
CA LYS A 263 -27.80 -52.60 38.09
C LYS A 263 -27.77 -53.35 39.43
N GLU A 264 -26.72 -54.11 39.71
CA GLU A 264 -26.59 -54.91 40.92
C GLU A 264 -25.74 -54.17 41.97
N THR A 265 -26.17 -54.23 43.23
CA THR A 265 -25.45 -53.66 44.37
C THR A 265 -24.38 -54.63 44.86
N GLY A 266 -23.13 -54.21 44.96
CA GLY A 266 -22.04 -55.11 45.34
C GLY A 266 -20.70 -54.46 45.68
N SER A 267 -20.67 -53.17 46.04
CA SER A 267 -19.48 -52.60 46.67
C SER A 267 -19.37 -53.13 48.10
N VAL A 268 -18.17 -53.37 48.60
CA VAL A 268 -17.92 -53.98 49.92
C VAL A 268 -16.77 -53.27 50.64
N PHE A 269 -16.96 -52.94 51.91
CA PHE A 269 -15.86 -52.63 52.84
C PHE A 269 -15.63 -53.83 53.78
N SER A 270 -14.37 -54.24 53.92
CA SER A 270 -13.97 -55.44 54.66
C SER A 270 -12.70 -55.19 55.48
N GLU A 271 -12.80 -55.39 56.80
CA GLU A 271 -11.66 -55.45 57.74
C GLU A 271 -11.95 -56.59 58.74
N PRO A 272 -10.97 -57.44 59.13
CA PRO A 272 -11.27 -58.68 59.84
C PRO A 272 -12.05 -58.51 61.16
N ALA A 273 -11.64 -57.57 62.01
CA ALA A 273 -12.31 -57.34 63.29
C ALA A 273 -13.69 -56.69 63.09
N MET A 274 -13.80 -55.74 62.16
CA MET A 274 -15.08 -55.13 61.80
C MET A 274 -16.07 -56.17 61.25
N ASN A 275 -15.61 -57.11 60.41
CA ASN A 275 -16.45 -58.18 59.88
C ASN A 275 -16.93 -59.13 60.99
N ASP A 276 -16.07 -59.49 61.95
CA ASP A 276 -16.46 -60.29 63.12
C ASP A 276 -17.48 -59.55 64.01
N LEU A 277 -17.34 -58.23 64.18
CA LEU A 277 -18.33 -57.39 64.88
C LEU A 277 -19.67 -57.37 64.14
N ILE A 278 -19.66 -57.22 62.81
CA ILE A 278 -20.89 -57.19 61.99
C ILE A 278 -21.56 -58.56 61.98
N SER A 279 -20.78 -59.64 61.89
CA SER A 279 -21.27 -61.02 61.94
C SER A 279 -21.86 -61.38 63.32
N SER A 280 -21.28 -60.88 64.42
CA SER A 280 -21.78 -61.16 65.78
C SER A 280 -22.95 -60.28 66.23
N ILE A 281 -23.02 -59.00 65.82
CA ILE A 281 -24.09 -58.07 66.21
C ILE A 281 -25.23 -58.02 65.19
N PHE A 282 -24.91 -58.01 63.90
CA PHE A 282 -25.90 -57.89 62.81
C PHE A 282 -26.12 -59.22 62.08
N GLY A 283 -25.14 -60.12 62.02
CA GLY A 283 -25.26 -61.42 61.33
C GLY A 283 -25.07 -61.36 59.83
N ASP A 284 -24.39 -60.33 59.31
CA ASP A 284 -23.96 -60.22 57.90
C ASP A 284 -22.42 -60.32 57.82
N GLU A 285 -21.86 -60.77 56.69
CA GLU A 285 -20.41 -61.06 56.59
C GLU A 285 -19.51 -59.81 56.46
N SER A 286 -20.06 -58.69 55.97
CA SER A 286 -19.34 -57.42 55.72
C SER A 286 -20.32 -56.26 55.47
N ILE A 287 -19.81 -55.04 55.25
CA ILE A 287 -20.64 -53.88 54.86
C ILE A 287 -20.84 -53.88 53.34
N PHE A 288 -22.06 -54.15 52.90
CA PHE A 288 -22.52 -54.00 51.52
C PHE A 288 -22.97 -52.57 51.24
N LEU A 289 -22.53 -52.06 50.10
CA LEU A 289 -22.62 -50.66 49.71
C LEU A 289 -23.10 -50.51 48.26
N GLN A 290 -23.84 -49.45 48.00
CA GLN A 290 -24.13 -48.95 46.65
C GLN A 290 -23.53 -47.55 46.51
N CYS A 291 -22.48 -47.41 45.71
CA CYS A 291 -21.67 -46.20 45.64
C CYS A 291 -21.82 -45.44 44.31
N ASN A 292 -22.00 -44.12 44.39
CA ASN A 292 -21.76 -43.20 43.30
C ASN A 292 -20.30 -42.70 43.41
N THR A 293 -19.56 -42.70 42.30
CA THR A 293 -18.17 -42.27 42.23
C THR A 293 -18.01 -41.10 41.27
N GLY A 294 -17.00 -40.25 41.50
CA GLY A 294 -16.73 -39.10 40.64
C GLY A 294 -15.37 -38.47 40.91
N GLU A 295 -14.58 -38.35 39.85
CA GLU A 295 -13.25 -37.74 39.83
C GLU A 295 -13.19 -36.70 38.68
N CYS A 296 -12.58 -35.53 38.92
CA CYS A 296 -12.45 -34.49 37.88
C CYS A 296 -11.09 -34.56 37.17
N LEU A 297 -11.12 -34.94 35.89
CA LEU A 297 -9.93 -35.06 35.04
C LEU A 297 -9.95 -34.06 33.88
N TYR A 298 -8.79 -33.79 33.28
CA TYR A 298 -8.74 -33.18 31.95
C TYR A 298 -9.17 -34.24 30.91
N GLN A 299 -9.79 -33.81 29.81
CA GLN A 299 -10.15 -34.73 28.71
C GLN A 299 -8.97 -35.57 28.17
N THR A 300 -7.74 -35.07 28.28
CA THR A 300 -6.50 -35.78 27.88
C THR A 300 -5.98 -36.79 28.90
N GLU A 301 -6.47 -36.76 30.14
CA GLU A 301 -6.05 -37.64 31.24
C GLU A 301 -7.00 -38.82 31.45
N VAL A 302 -8.14 -38.82 30.75
CA VAL A 302 -9.13 -39.90 30.80
C VAL A 302 -8.50 -41.20 30.26
N PRO A 303 -8.46 -42.30 31.06
CA PRO A 303 -7.97 -43.59 30.60
C PRO A 303 -8.66 -44.06 29.30
N GLY A 304 -7.87 -44.36 28.28
CA GLY A 304 -8.36 -44.76 26.95
C GLY A 304 -8.57 -43.62 25.94
N TYR A 305 -8.19 -42.38 26.26
CA TYR A 305 -8.27 -41.25 25.31
C TYR A 305 -7.28 -41.36 24.13
N GLU A 306 -7.78 -41.78 22.96
CA GLU A 306 -7.04 -41.63 21.69
C GLU A 306 -7.23 -40.23 21.09
N ARG A 307 -6.12 -39.55 20.76
CA ARG A 307 -6.17 -38.23 20.12
C ARG A 307 -6.73 -38.33 18.70
N PRO A 308 -7.67 -37.44 18.29
CA PRO A 308 -8.22 -37.46 16.94
C PRO A 308 -7.16 -37.07 15.90
N ILE A 309 -6.64 -38.07 15.18
CA ILE A 309 -5.68 -37.87 14.09
C ILE A 309 -6.27 -36.89 13.05
N LYS A 310 -5.48 -35.88 12.66
CA LYS A 310 -5.84 -34.87 11.64
C LYS A 310 -6.07 -35.51 10.27
N LYS A 311 -7.27 -36.02 10.02
CA LYS A 311 -7.68 -36.56 8.71
C LYS A 311 -7.77 -35.42 7.69
N ILE A 312 -6.77 -35.33 6.83
CA ILE A 312 -6.70 -34.35 5.74
C ILE A 312 -7.83 -34.66 4.76
N ASN A 313 -8.87 -33.82 4.74
CA ASN A 313 -10.00 -33.94 3.83
C ASN A 313 -9.62 -33.50 2.40
N THR A 314 -8.86 -34.35 1.71
CA THR A 314 -8.51 -34.23 0.28
C THR A 314 -9.66 -33.81 -0.65
N PRO A 315 -10.90 -34.36 -0.56
CA PRO A 315 -12.01 -33.88 -1.40
C PRO A 315 -12.44 -32.44 -1.08
N LEU A 316 -12.28 -31.98 0.16
CA LEU A 316 -12.58 -30.60 0.56
C LEU A 316 -11.50 -29.64 0.05
N ILE A 317 -10.22 -30.04 0.09
CA ILE A 317 -9.12 -29.27 -0.52
C ILE A 317 -9.32 -29.15 -2.04
N ALA A 318 -9.63 -30.26 -2.72
CA ALA A 318 -9.95 -30.25 -4.14
C ALA A 318 -11.18 -29.37 -4.46
N GLY A 319 -12.22 -29.44 -3.62
CA GLY A 319 -13.41 -28.59 -3.71
C GLY A 319 -13.14 -27.10 -3.51
N VAL A 320 -12.25 -26.72 -2.59
CA VAL A 320 -11.82 -25.32 -2.40
C VAL A 320 -11.01 -24.83 -3.61
N ILE A 321 -10.03 -25.61 -4.09
CA ILE A 321 -9.23 -25.22 -5.27
C ILE A 321 -10.13 -25.09 -6.51
N ALA A 322 -11.03 -26.05 -6.73
CA ALA A 322 -11.97 -26.01 -7.85
C ALA A 322 -12.95 -24.83 -7.74
N SER A 323 -13.54 -24.59 -6.56
CA SER A 323 -14.49 -23.47 -6.36
C SER A 323 -13.82 -22.10 -6.45
N VAL A 324 -12.57 -21.95 -5.99
CA VAL A 324 -11.78 -20.72 -6.19
C VAL A 324 -11.48 -20.50 -7.67
N ALA A 325 -11.08 -21.54 -8.42
CA ALA A 325 -10.89 -21.43 -9.86
C ALA A 325 -12.19 -21.06 -10.60
N LEU A 326 -13.31 -21.69 -10.25
CA LEU A 326 -14.63 -21.40 -10.82
C LEU A 326 -15.12 -19.99 -10.46
N PHE A 327 -14.85 -19.52 -9.24
CA PHE A 327 -15.17 -18.17 -8.77
C PHE A 327 -14.32 -17.10 -9.48
N ILE A 328 -13.04 -17.37 -9.74
CA ILE A 328 -12.17 -16.48 -10.55
C ILE A 328 -12.68 -16.43 -11.99
N VAL A 329 -13.04 -17.57 -12.60
CA VAL A 329 -13.66 -17.61 -13.94
C VAL A 329 -14.99 -16.86 -13.94
N ALA A 330 -15.84 -17.03 -12.92
CA ALA A 330 -17.10 -16.31 -12.78
C ALA A 330 -16.89 -14.79 -12.63
N ILE A 331 -15.88 -14.34 -11.87
CA ILE A 331 -15.51 -12.91 -11.77
C ILE A 331 -14.99 -12.38 -13.12
N VAL A 332 -14.16 -13.14 -13.84
CA VAL A 332 -13.68 -12.73 -15.17
C VAL A 332 -14.83 -12.63 -16.17
N LEU A 333 -15.76 -13.61 -16.19
CA LEU A 333 -16.96 -13.59 -17.02
C LEU A 333 -17.93 -12.47 -16.62
N LEU A 334 -18.11 -12.20 -15.33
CA LEU A 334 -18.94 -11.10 -14.82
C LEU A 334 -18.32 -9.74 -15.17
N ALA A 335 -17.00 -9.58 -15.02
CA ALA A 335 -16.30 -8.36 -15.38
C ALA A 335 -16.32 -8.12 -16.90
N TRP A 336 -16.19 -9.18 -17.71
CA TRP A 336 -16.36 -9.12 -19.17
C TRP A 336 -17.80 -8.72 -19.55
N TYR A 337 -18.80 -9.40 -18.98
CA TYR A 337 -20.23 -9.11 -19.19
C TYR A 337 -20.60 -7.68 -18.77
N LEU A 338 -20.14 -7.22 -17.61
CA LEU A 338 -20.39 -5.86 -17.12
C LEU A 338 -19.66 -4.81 -17.96
N SER A 339 -18.46 -5.10 -18.47
CA SER A 339 -17.76 -4.21 -19.41
C SER A 339 -18.55 -4.06 -20.72
N HIS A 340 -18.96 -5.18 -21.33
CA HIS A 340 -19.78 -5.15 -22.56
C HIS A 340 -21.16 -4.51 -22.34
N ARG A 341 -21.76 -4.69 -21.16
CA ARG A 341 -23.01 -4.02 -20.78
C ARG A 341 -22.82 -2.51 -20.56
N ALA A 342 -21.68 -2.09 -20.00
CA ALA A 342 -21.33 -0.68 -19.85
C ALA A 342 -21.02 0.01 -21.19
N GLU A 343 -20.50 -0.72 -22.18
CA GLU A 343 -20.38 -0.25 -23.57
C GLU A 343 -21.75 -0.10 -24.23
N ARG A 344 -22.66 -1.07 -24.04
CA ARG A 344 -24.04 -1.01 -24.57
C ARG A 344 -24.88 0.14 -24.00
N ASN A 345 -24.73 0.46 -22.71
CA ASN A 345 -25.49 1.53 -22.05
C ASN A 345 -24.94 2.95 -22.30
N ARG A 346 -23.98 3.14 -23.22
CA ARG A 346 -23.30 4.43 -23.43
C ARG A 346 -24.03 5.42 -24.35
N TYR A 347 -25.21 5.06 -24.87
CA TYR A 347 -26.07 5.92 -25.67
C TYR A 347 -27.51 5.91 -25.14
N GLY A 348 -27.83 6.84 -24.25
CA GLY A 348 -29.20 7.30 -24.01
C GLY A 348 -29.41 8.65 -24.71
N PRO A 349 -30.63 8.98 -25.18
CA PRO A 349 -30.91 10.30 -25.72
C PRO A 349 -30.72 11.37 -24.63
N ILE A 350 -30.07 12.47 -24.99
CA ILE A 350 -29.87 13.62 -24.09
C ILE A 350 -31.18 14.40 -24.05
N HIS A 351 -31.80 14.47 -22.86
CA HIS A 351 -32.91 15.38 -22.61
C HIS A 351 -32.32 16.63 -21.93
N LEU A 352 -32.24 17.73 -22.67
CA LEU A 352 -32.07 19.06 -22.11
C LEU A 352 -33.42 19.53 -21.57
N SER A 353 -33.41 20.45 -20.61
CA SER A 353 -34.60 21.11 -20.10
C SER A 353 -34.40 22.61 -20.26
N ASP A 354 -35.29 23.24 -21.01
CA ASP A 354 -35.12 24.58 -21.59
C ASP A 354 -34.72 25.65 -20.55
N ASP A 355 -35.21 25.53 -19.31
CA ASP A 355 -34.87 26.42 -18.18
C ASP A 355 -33.37 26.40 -17.77
N GLU A 356 -32.60 25.35 -18.11
CA GLU A 356 -31.15 25.29 -17.87
C GLU A 356 -30.32 25.94 -18.99
N GLU A 357 -30.89 26.24 -20.17
CA GLU A 357 -30.09 26.66 -21.32
C GLU A 357 -29.51 28.07 -21.18
N ASP A 358 -30.27 29.06 -20.67
CA ASP A 358 -29.81 30.45 -20.55
C ASP A 358 -28.67 30.64 -19.52
N GLU A 359 -28.76 30.02 -18.33
CA GLU A 359 -27.66 30.08 -17.36
C GLU A 359 -26.43 29.32 -17.84
N ASN A 360 -26.61 28.15 -18.49
CA ASN A 360 -25.47 27.44 -19.07
C ASN A 360 -24.89 28.19 -20.28
N ALA A 361 -25.67 28.90 -21.09
CA ALA A 361 -25.16 29.75 -22.16
C ALA A 361 -24.31 30.91 -21.61
N ALA A 362 -24.73 31.52 -20.51
CA ALA A 362 -23.94 32.55 -19.80
C ALA A 362 -22.65 31.99 -19.14
N LEU A 363 -22.60 30.68 -18.83
CA LEU A 363 -21.40 29.98 -18.35
C LEU A 363 -20.52 29.40 -19.48
N LEU A 364 -21.12 29.10 -20.64
CA LEU A 364 -20.45 28.70 -21.88
C LEU A 364 -19.85 29.90 -22.63
N ALA A 365 -20.26 31.12 -22.23
CA ALA A 365 -19.98 32.41 -22.84
C ALA A 365 -18.58 32.51 -23.44
N ASP A 366 -18.54 32.95 -24.69
CA ASP A 366 -17.33 32.76 -25.48
C ASP A 366 -16.16 33.60 -24.97
N HIS A 367 -14.96 33.10 -25.24
CA HIS A 367 -13.71 33.73 -24.87
C HIS A 367 -13.66 35.17 -25.43
N LYS A 368 -13.33 36.14 -24.58
CA LYS A 368 -13.23 37.53 -25.03
C LYS A 368 -11.96 37.72 -25.85
N PRO A 369 -12.02 38.25 -27.09
CA PRO A 369 -10.83 38.61 -27.87
C PRO A 369 -9.85 39.48 -27.07
N ALA A 370 -8.55 39.16 -27.12
CA ALA A 370 -7.53 39.77 -26.29
C ALA A 370 -6.21 39.98 -27.04
N ALA A 371 -5.87 41.23 -27.35
CA ALA A 371 -4.56 41.61 -27.85
C ALA A 371 -3.51 41.46 -26.74
N LEU A 372 -2.33 40.95 -27.10
CA LEU A 372 -1.17 40.87 -26.22
C LEU A 372 -0.06 41.78 -26.76
N MET A 373 0.39 42.71 -25.93
CA MET A 373 1.43 43.70 -26.27
C MET A 373 2.51 43.67 -25.20
N PHE A 374 3.77 43.80 -25.61
CA PHE A 374 4.90 43.77 -24.70
C PHE A 374 6.05 44.66 -25.20
N GLU A 375 6.79 45.22 -24.25
CA GLU A 375 7.71 46.33 -24.46
C GLU A 375 8.92 46.18 -23.54
N ASP A 376 10.12 46.32 -24.11
CA ASP A 376 11.42 46.20 -23.41
C ASP A 376 11.56 44.93 -22.54
N VAL A 377 11.05 43.79 -23.02
CA VAL A 377 11.12 42.53 -22.28
C VAL A 377 12.56 42.03 -22.24
N ALA A 378 13.08 41.90 -21.02
CA ALA A 378 14.41 41.38 -20.75
C ALA A 378 14.38 40.37 -19.59
N TYR A 379 15.38 39.47 -19.58
CA TYR A 379 15.48 38.42 -18.57
C TYR A 379 16.94 38.12 -18.26
N SER A 380 17.25 38.00 -16.98
CA SER A 380 18.60 37.71 -16.48
C SER A 380 18.60 36.57 -15.47
N LEU A 381 19.57 35.66 -15.60
CA LEU A 381 19.73 34.48 -14.75
C LEU A 381 21.17 34.44 -14.23
N ASN A 382 21.33 34.44 -12.90
CA ASN A 382 22.65 34.43 -12.23
C ASN A 382 23.61 35.51 -12.76
N GLY A 383 23.10 36.72 -13.01
CA GLY A 383 23.86 37.85 -13.56
C GLY A 383 24.09 37.81 -15.08
N LYS A 384 23.83 36.69 -15.76
CA LYS A 384 23.87 36.59 -17.22
C LYS A 384 22.55 37.04 -17.82
N GLN A 385 22.56 38.05 -18.68
CA GLN A 385 21.39 38.41 -19.48
C GLN A 385 21.15 37.33 -20.55
N ILE A 386 19.89 36.88 -20.66
CA ILE A 386 19.43 35.83 -21.57
C ILE A 386 18.46 36.39 -22.61
N LEU A 387 17.69 37.44 -22.28
CA LEU A 387 16.86 38.21 -23.20
C LEU A 387 17.07 39.72 -22.96
N SER A 388 16.96 40.53 -24.02
CA SER A 388 17.14 41.99 -23.95
C SER A 388 16.26 42.72 -24.96
N GLY A 389 15.45 43.68 -24.50
CA GLY A 389 14.77 44.66 -25.35
C GLY A 389 13.67 44.10 -26.28
N VAL A 390 13.09 42.95 -25.96
CA VAL A 390 12.10 42.32 -26.85
C VAL A 390 10.77 43.06 -26.76
N THR A 391 10.30 43.57 -27.91
CA THR A 391 9.12 44.43 -28.05
C THR A 391 8.28 43.93 -29.22
N GLY A 392 6.96 43.91 -29.09
CA GLY A 392 6.06 43.33 -30.08
C GLY A 392 4.59 43.36 -29.65
N ALA A 393 3.71 43.11 -30.61
CA ALA A 393 2.27 43.05 -30.43
C ALA A 393 1.67 41.90 -31.25
N VAL A 394 0.59 41.30 -30.75
CA VAL A 394 -0.27 40.37 -31.49
C VAL A 394 -1.73 40.67 -31.15
N LEU A 395 -2.54 40.82 -32.19
CA LEU A 395 -3.95 41.19 -32.13
C LEU A 395 -4.85 39.93 -32.14
N PRO A 396 -6.13 40.04 -31.75
CA PRO A 396 -7.07 38.95 -31.88
C PRO A 396 -7.29 38.61 -33.36
N GLY A 397 -7.31 37.32 -33.69
CA GLY A 397 -7.37 36.88 -35.09
C GLY A 397 -6.01 36.86 -35.80
N GLU A 398 -4.90 37.00 -35.07
CA GLU A 398 -3.53 36.79 -35.58
C GLU A 398 -2.84 35.54 -34.99
N LEU A 399 -2.02 34.90 -35.82
CA LEU A 399 -1.02 33.89 -35.47
C LEU A 399 0.39 34.52 -35.47
N MET A 400 1.00 34.61 -34.29
CA MET A 400 2.39 35.06 -34.11
C MET A 400 3.37 33.88 -34.02
N ALA A 401 4.36 33.86 -34.91
CA ALA A 401 5.46 32.90 -34.88
C ALA A 401 6.75 33.51 -34.28
N ILE A 402 7.39 32.78 -33.37
CA ILE A 402 8.69 33.11 -32.78
C ILE A 402 9.74 32.15 -33.37
N MET A 403 10.64 32.69 -34.19
CA MET A 403 11.69 31.96 -34.91
C MET A 403 13.10 32.43 -34.52
N GLY A 404 14.12 31.76 -35.08
CA GLY A 404 15.54 32.02 -34.84
C GLY A 404 16.32 30.76 -34.47
N ALA A 405 17.64 30.88 -34.41
CA ALA A 405 18.57 29.77 -34.14
C ALA A 405 18.27 28.95 -32.86
N SER A 406 18.87 27.76 -32.77
CA SER A 406 18.94 27.03 -31.50
C SER A 406 19.73 27.85 -30.46
N GLY A 407 19.30 27.84 -29.21
CA GLY A 407 19.87 28.67 -28.14
C GLY A 407 19.54 30.17 -28.22
N ALA A 408 18.79 30.66 -29.22
CA ALA A 408 18.46 32.07 -29.38
C ALA A 408 17.45 32.66 -28.35
N GLY A 409 16.93 31.84 -27.43
CA GLY A 409 16.02 32.27 -26.35
C GLY A 409 14.53 32.02 -26.57
N LYS A 410 14.12 31.44 -27.72
CA LYS A 410 12.71 31.22 -28.13
C LYS A 410 11.77 30.75 -27.00
N THR A 411 11.98 29.52 -26.48
CA THR A 411 11.17 28.93 -25.40
C THR A 411 11.27 29.73 -24.10
N THR A 412 12.43 30.31 -23.78
CA THR A 412 12.59 31.17 -22.60
C THR A 412 11.70 32.41 -22.70
N PHE A 413 11.63 33.03 -23.88
CA PHE A 413 10.77 34.17 -24.14
C PHE A 413 9.28 33.79 -24.11
N LEU A 414 8.89 32.66 -24.72
CA LEU A 414 7.51 32.15 -24.66
C LEU A 414 7.04 31.87 -23.22
N ASP A 415 7.88 31.22 -22.40
CA ASP A 415 7.61 30.98 -20.98
C ASP A 415 7.41 32.30 -20.19
N ILE A 416 8.12 33.37 -20.58
CA ILE A 416 8.04 34.69 -19.96
C ILE A 416 6.79 35.45 -20.42
N LEU A 417 6.44 35.41 -21.71
CA LEU A 417 5.16 35.94 -22.22
C LEU A 417 3.96 35.27 -21.51
N ALA A 418 4.04 33.97 -21.26
CA ALA A 418 3.05 33.21 -20.49
C ALA A 418 3.13 33.44 -18.95
N ARG A 419 4.01 34.33 -18.48
CA ARG A 419 4.31 34.61 -17.06
C ARG A 419 4.51 33.34 -16.20
N LYS A 420 5.17 32.31 -16.74
CA LYS A 420 5.65 31.18 -15.92
C LYS A 420 6.74 31.70 -14.98
N ASN A 421 6.61 31.39 -13.68
CA ASN A 421 7.66 31.69 -12.71
C ASN A 421 8.97 31.00 -13.12
N LYS A 422 10.09 31.73 -13.11
CA LYS A 422 11.46 31.25 -13.33
C LYS A 422 12.36 31.77 -12.20
N VAL A 423 13.56 31.20 -12.02
CA VAL A 423 14.54 31.69 -11.02
C VAL A 423 15.04 33.12 -11.29
N GLY A 424 15.20 33.50 -12.57
CA GLY A 424 15.80 34.77 -12.96
C GLY A 424 14.91 35.99 -12.79
N VAL A 425 15.50 37.18 -12.93
CA VAL A 425 14.78 38.46 -12.90
C VAL A 425 14.30 38.82 -14.29
N THR A 426 12.99 39.02 -14.43
CA THR A 426 12.32 39.54 -15.63
C THR A 426 12.05 41.03 -15.48
N SER A 427 12.25 41.80 -16.55
CA SER A 427 11.84 43.20 -16.67
C SER A 427 11.12 43.43 -18.01
N GLY A 428 10.56 44.63 -18.18
CA GLY A 428 9.71 45.01 -19.31
C GLY A 428 8.24 45.14 -18.93
N ASN A 429 7.45 45.70 -19.85
CA ASN A 429 6.01 45.91 -19.68
C ASN A 429 5.21 44.86 -20.46
N PHE A 430 4.10 44.40 -19.87
CA PHE A 430 3.14 43.50 -20.51
C PHE A 430 1.74 44.13 -20.40
N TYR A 431 1.10 44.34 -21.55
CA TYR A 431 -0.23 44.91 -21.68
C TYR A 431 -1.17 43.90 -22.34
N LEU A 432 -2.42 43.86 -21.88
CA LEU A 432 -3.49 43.06 -22.49
C LEU A 432 -4.65 44.01 -22.78
N ASN A 433 -5.04 44.14 -24.05
CA ASN A 433 -5.94 45.21 -24.53
C ASN A 433 -5.51 46.62 -24.06
N GLY A 434 -4.21 46.90 -24.02
CA GLY A 434 -3.64 48.16 -23.54
C GLY A 434 -3.47 48.30 -22.01
N GLU A 435 -4.02 47.41 -21.19
CA GLU A 435 -3.97 47.52 -19.72
C GLU A 435 -2.94 46.58 -19.06
N LYS A 436 -2.27 47.04 -17.99
CA LYS A 436 -1.30 46.24 -17.21
C LYS A 436 -1.99 45.31 -16.19
N ILE A 437 -2.41 44.14 -16.66
CA ILE A 437 -3.13 43.14 -15.86
C ILE A 437 -2.22 42.40 -14.84
N ARG A 438 -2.78 42.08 -13.67
CA ARG A 438 -2.14 41.32 -12.57
C ARG A 438 -1.95 39.84 -12.91
N ASP A 439 -0.92 39.22 -12.35
CA ASP A 439 -0.53 37.83 -12.65
C ASP A 439 -1.63 36.78 -12.51
N GLU A 440 -2.45 36.85 -11.45
CA GLU A 440 -3.54 35.90 -11.20
C GLU A 440 -4.62 35.95 -12.28
N GLU A 441 -4.87 37.15 -12.79
CA GLU A 441 -5.92 37.48 -13.74
C GLU A 441 -5.44 37.19 -15.17
N PHE A 442 -4.18 37.52 -15.48
CA PHE A 442 -3.48 37.06 -16.68
C PHE A 442 -3.51 35.52 -16.79
N LYS A 443 -3.22 34.81 -15.68
CA LYS A 443 -3.23 33.33 -15.60
C LYS A 443 -4.64 32.70 -15.73
N SER A 444 -5.71 33.48 -15.77
CA SER A 444 -7.07 33.00 -16.08
C SER A 444 -7.46 33.16 -17.55
N VAL A 445 -6.76 34.00 -18.31
CA VAL A 445 -7.06 34.34 -19.72
C VAL A 445 -6.19 33.54 -20.72
N ILE A 446 -5.05 32.99 -20.25
CA ILE A 446 -4.08 32.28 -21.09
C ILE A 446 -4.21 30.75 -21.03
N GLY A 447 -3.85 30.07 -22.13
CA GLY A 447 -3.59 28.63 -22.18
C GLY A 447 -2.13 28.37 -22.58
N PHE A 448 -1.53 27.27 -22.13
CA PHE A 448 -0.15 26.91 -22.47
C PHE A 448 0.01 25.43 -22.84
N VAL A 449 0.51 25.16 -24.05
CA VAL A 449 0.84 23.81 -24.54
C VAL A 449 2.36 23.62 -24.52
N ASP A 450 2.83 22.66 -23.73
CA ASP A 450 4.27 22.34 -23.59
C ASP A 450 4.78 21.46 -24.75
N GLN A 451 6.10 21.32 -24.88
CA GLN A 451 6.75 20.66 -26.02
C GLN A 451 6.31 19.19 -26.23
N ASP A 452 6.24 18.35 -25.19
CA ASP A 452 5.78 16.95 -25.33
C ASP A 452 4.42 16.64 -24.69
N ASP A 453 3.56 15.98 -25.48
CA ASP A 453 2.23 15.52 -25.10
C ASP A 453 2.26 14.27 -24.21
N THR A 454 2.51 14.47 -22.92
CA THR A 454 2.30 13.45 -21.89
C THR A 454 0.80 13.27 -21.61
N LEU A 455 0.22 12.22 -22.19
CA LEU A 455 -1.17 11.81 -22.05
C LEU A 455 -1.23 10.32 -21.61
N LEU A 456 -2.35 9.88 -21.01
CA LEU A 456 -2.50 8.49 -20.55
C LEU A 456 -2.85 7.55 -21.72
N PRO A 457 -2.03 6.52 -22.04
CA PRO A 457 -2.17 5.73 -23.26
C PRO A 457 -3.43 4.84 -23.31
N THR A 458 -4.03 4.55 -22.15
CA THR A 458 -5.21 3.67 -21.99
C THR A 458 -6.55 4.37 -22.14
N LEU A 459 -6.58 5.69 -22.06
CA LEU A 459 -7.78 6.50 -22.19
C LEU A 459 -8.11 6.75 -23.67
N THR A 460 -9.37 7.07 -23.96
CA THR A 460 -9.73 7.60 -25.27
C THR A 460 -9.43 9.09 -25.36
N VAL A 461 -9.40 9.63 -26.57
CA VAL A 461 -9.34 11.08 -26.83
C VAL A 461 -10.39 11.82 -25.99
N HIS A 462 -11.67 11.45 -26.15
CA HIS A 462 -12.77 12.06 -25.42
C HIS A 462 -12.63 11.95 -23.90
N GLU A 463 -12.25 10.78 -23.38
CA GLU A 463 -12.12 10.57 -21.94
C GLU A 463 -10.98 11.40 -21.34
N THR A 464 -9.94 11.72 -22.11
CA THR A 464 -8.80 12.53 -21.66
C THR A 464 -9.16 14.02 -21.64
N ILE A 465 -9.83 14.51 -22.69
CA ILE A 465 -10.31 15.90 -22.77
C ILE A 465 -11.41 16.13 -21.72
N LEU A 466 -12.30 15.17 -21.52
CA LEU A 466 -13.35 15.20 -20.50
C LEU A 466 -12.78 15.15 -19.07
N ASP A 467 -11.80 14.30 -18.77
CA ASP A 467 -11.20 14.28 -17.44
C ASP A 467 -10.46 15.62 -17.16
N SER A 468 -9.86 16.28 -18.18
CA SER A 468 -9.34 17.66 -18.07
C SER A 468 -10.45 18.69 -17.79
N ALA A 469 -11.54 18.65 -18.57
CA ALA A 469 -12.69 19.53 -18.42
C ALA A 469 -13.37 19.40 -17.05
N LEU A 470 -13.56 18.18 -16.54
CA LEU A 470 -14.16 17.91 -15.23
C LEU A 470 -13.31 18.45 -14.07
N LEU A 471 -11.99 18.54 -14.23
CA LEU A 471 -11.07 19.08 -13.24
C LEU A 471 -10.93 20.62 -13.31
N ARG A 472 -10.94 21.19 -14.52
CA ARG A 472 -10.66 22.62 -14.77
C ARG A 472 -11.92 23.51 -14.78
N LEU A 473 -13.06 23.03 -15.29
CA LEU A 473 -14.27 23.84 -15.47
C LEU A 473 -15.04 24.08 -14.16
N PRO A 474 -15.84 25.17 -14.06
CA PRO A 474 -16.58 25.58 -12.85
C PRO A 474 -17.36 24.45 -12.20
N LYS A 475 -17.43 24.38 -10.87
CA LYS A 475 -18.23 23.36 -10.16
C LYS A 475 -19.73 23.53 -10.47
N GLU A 476 -20.15 24.76 -10.71
CA GLU A 476 -21.53 25.19 -10.97
C GLU A 476 -22.06 24.65 -12.30
N MET A 477 -21.20 24.55 -13.32
CA MET A 477 -21.55 24.08 -14.66
C MET A 477 -21.96 22.59 -14.64
N SER A 478 -23.12 22.28 -15.23
CA SER A 478 -23.67 20.93 -15.27
C SER A 478 -22.72 19.93 -15.96
N ARG A 479 -22.83 18.63 -15.63
CA ARG A 479 -21.99 17.61 -16.27
C ARG A 479 -22.31 17.45 -17.77
N THR A 480 -23.58 17.61 -18.16
CA THR A 480 -24.03 17.60 -19.56
C THR A 480 -23.41 18.75 -20.34
N SER A 481 -23.46 19.98 -19.82
CA SER A 481 -22.85 21.15 -20.48
C SER A 481 -21.30 21.04 -20.54
N LYS A 482 -20.66 20.39 -19.56
CA LYS A 482 -19.22 20.04 -19.65
C LYS A 482 -18.93 19.01 -20.74
N GLU A 483 -19.78 17.99 -20.90
CA GLU A 483 -19.62 16.97 -21.95
C GLU A 483 -19.90 17.56 -23.35
N GLN A 484 -20.82 18.52 -23.46
CA GLN A 484 -21.06 19.32 -24.67
C GLN A 484 -19.86 20.21 -25.03
N LYS A 485 -19.32 20.99 -24.08
CA LYS A 485 -18.14 21.87 -24.33
C LYS A 485 -16.90 21.08 -24.77
N VAL A 486 -16.77 19.82 -24.34
CA VAL A 486 -15.74 18.88 -24.82
C VAL A 486 -16.00 18.46 -26.27
N GLU A 487 -17.24 18.12 -26.62
CA GLU A 487 -17.62 17.79 -28.01
C GLU A 487 -17.43 18.99 -28.97
N ASP A 488 -17.72 20.21 -28.53
CA ASP A 488 -17.44 21.43 -29.32
C ASP A 488 -15.93 21.63 -29.55
N VAL A 489 -15.10 21.44 -28.53
CA VAL A 489 -13.63 21.48 -28.66
C VAL A 489 -13.09 20.37 -29.58
N GLU A 490 -13.66 19.17 -29.51
CA GLU A 490 -13.33 18.07 -30.44
C GLU A 490 -13.66 18.40 -31.90
N ARG A 491 -14.75 19.13 -32.14
CA ARG A 491 -15.15 19.61 -33.47
C ARG A 491 -14.26 20.77 -33.94
N GLN A 492 -13.98 21.76 -33.10
CA GLN A 492 -13.10 22.90 -33.38
C GLN A 492 -11.70 22.47 -33.83
N LEU A 493 -11.18 21.37 -33.28
CA LEU A 493 -9.85 20.83 -33.59
C LEU A 493 -9.89 19.69 -34.62
N GLY A 494 -11.03 19.39 -35.23
CA GLY A 494 -11.20 18.32 -36.23
C GLY A 494 -11.04 16.89 -35.71
N ILE A 495 -10.83 16.68 -34.40
CA ILE A 495 -10.54 15.39 -33.75
C ILE A 495 -11.80 14.61 -33.33
N TYR A 496 -13.00 15.14 -33.52
CA TYR A 496 -14.26 14.46 -33.21
C TYR A 496 -14.38 13.04 -33.82
N HIS A 497 -13.83 12.84 -35.02
CA HIS A 497 -13.83 11.53 -35.68
C HIS A 497 -12.97 10.45 -34.98
N ILE A 498 -11.98 10.87 -34.17
CA ILE A 498 -11.14 9.97 -33.35
C ILE A 498 -11.54 9.90 -31.87
N ARG A 499 -12.65 10.55 -31.45
CA ARG A 499 -13.04 10.72 -30.03
C ARG A 499 -13.04 9.43 -29.18
N ASN A 500 -13.40 8.30 -29.80
CA ASN A 500 -13.48 6.99 -29.17
C ASN A 500 -12.21 6.12 -29.32
N GLN A 501 -11.21 6.57 -30.08
CA GLN A 501 -9.94 5.86 -30.22
C GLN A 501 -9.07 6.04 -28.97
N LYS A 502 -8.27 5.02 -28.63
CA LYS A 502 -7.28 5.10 -27.54
C LYS A 502 -6.08 5.92 -27.99
N ILE A 503 -5.54 6.73 -27.09
CA ILE A 503 -4.34 7.54 -27.38
C ILE A 503 -3.14 6.62 -27.71
N GLY A 504 -2.97 5.54 -26.94
CA GLY A 504 -1.93 4.54 -27.18
C GLY A 504 -0.53 4.97 -26.73
N SER A 505 0.46 4.08 -26.92
CA SER A 505 1.86 4.38 -26.69
C SER A 505 2.73 3.91 -27.86
N GLU A 506 3.85 4.60 -28.08
CA GLU A 506 4.82 4.27 -29.13
C GLU A 506 5.39 2.85 -28.94
N GLU A 507 5.63 2.42 -27.69
CA GLU A 507 6.05 1.06 -27.34
C GLU A 507 5.05 -0.05 -27.74
N THR A 508 3.75 0.26 -27.79
CA THR A 508 2.70 -0.73 -28.08
C THR A 508 2.26 -0.74 -29.55
N GLY A 509 2.76 0.19 -30.37
CA GLY A 509 2.48 0.26 -31.81
C GLY A 509 1.01 0.43 -32.18
N ARG A 510 0.16 0.85 -31.23
CA ARG A 510 -1.29 1.02 -31.41
C ARG A 510 -1.76 2.27 -30.66
N GLY A 511 -2.20 3.27 -31.42
CA GLY A 511 -2.65 4.56 -30.91
C GLY A 511 -3.08 5.48 -32.05
N ILE A 512 -3.33 6.75 -31.72
CA ILE A 512 -3.54 7.83 -32.70
C ILE A 512 -2.20 8.33 -33.26
N SER A 513 -2.22 9.07 -34.38
CA SER A 513 -1.00 9.65 -34.96
C SER A 513 -0.40 10.77 -34.09
N GLY A 514 0.87 11.12 -34.32
CA GLY A 514 1.55 12.21 -33.60
C GLY A 514 0.84 13.56 -33.75
N GLY A 515 0.39 13.91 -34.96
CA GLY A 515 -0.34 15.17 -35.21
C GLY A 515 -1.71 15.20 -34.52
N GLU A 516 -2.39 14.06 -34.45
CA GLU A 516 -3.63 13.94 -33.67
C GLU A 516 -3.36 14.06 -32.16
N LYS A 517 -2.35 13.35 -31.63
CA LYS A 517 -1.90 13.44 -30.23
C LYS A 517 -1.59 14.89 -29.85
N ARG A 518 -0.96 15.66 -30.75
CA ARG A 518 -0.70 17.10 -30.57
C ARG A 518 -1.99 17.92 -30.47
N ARG A 519 -2.97 17.67 -31.34
CA ARG A 519 -4.30 18.30 -31.27
C ARG A 519 -5.07 17.90 -29.99
N VAL A 520 -4.89 16.69 -29.45
CA VAL A 520 -5.45 16.32 -28.14
C VAL A 520 -4.79 17.08 -26.99
N GLY A 521 -3.47 17.32 -27.04
CA GLY A 521 -2.78 18.21 -26.10
C GLY A 521 -3.33 19.63 -26.11
N ILE A 522 -3.56 20.18 -27.31
CA ILE A 522 -4.20 21.50 -27.51
C ILE A 522 -5.63 21.49 -26.95
N ALA A 523 -6.43 20.46 -27.23
CA ALA A 523 -7.79 20.30 -26.72
C ALA A 523 -7.87 20.36 -25.18
N CYS A 524 -6.90 19.73 -24.50
CA CYS A 524 -6.84 19.70 -23.03
C CYS A 524 -6.60 21.08 -22.37
N GLU A 525 -6.11 22.06 -23.13
CA GLU A 525 -6.06 23.49 -22.74
C GLU A 525 -7.29 24.27 -23.25
N LEU A 526 -7.74 23.99 -24.48
CA LEU A 526 -8.82 24.72 -25.14
C LEU A 526 -10.17 24.58 -24.43
N VAL A 527 -10.41 23.50 -23.66
CA VAL A 527 -11.61 23.33 -22.83
C VAL A 527 -11.88 24.49 -21.88
N THR A 528 -10.84 25.14 -21.34
CA THR A 528 -11.00 26.35 -20.50
C THR A 528 -11.28 27.64 -21.28
N SER A 529 -11.41 27.56 -22.61
CA SER A 529 -11.66 28.70 -23.51
C SER A 529 -10.72 29.90 -23.31
N PRO A 530 -9.39 29.71 -23.27
CA PRO A 530 -8.45 30.83 -23.12
C PRO A 530 -8.48 31.76 -24.34
N SER A 531 -8.36 33.06 -24.11
CA SER A 531 -8.33 34.07 -25.18
C SER A 531 -6.98 34.10 -25.91
N ILE A 532 -5.90 33.82 -25.19
CA ILE A 532 -4.53 33.77 -25.71
C ILE A 532 -4.00 32.35 -25.51
N LEU A 533 -3.50 31.72 -26.58
CA LEU A 533 -2.94 30.36 -26.52
C LEU A 533 -1.45 30.38 -26.90
N PHE A 534 -0.61 29.99 -25.96
CA PHE A 534 0.83 29.78 -26.17
C PHE A 534 1.11 28.31 -26.49
N LEU A 535 1.92 28.02 -27.50
CA LEU A 535 2.38 26.66 -27.80
C LEU A 535 3.90 26.64 -28.02
N ASP A 536 4.60 25.77 -27.29
CA ASP A 536 6.03 25.56 -27.47
C ASP A 536 6.29 24.46 -28.51
N GLU A 537 6.97 24.82 -29.61
CA GLU A 537 7.28 23.98 -30.77
C GLU A 537 6.16 23.01 -31.20
N PRO A 538 4.96 23.49 -31.61
CA PRO A 538 3.83 22.62 -31.92
C PRO A 538 4.04 21.69 -33.12
N THR A 539 5.08 21.92 -33.93
CA THR A 539 5.47 21.09 -35.08
C THR A 539 6.63 20.12 -34.78
N SER A 540 7.20 20.13 -33.57
CA SER A 540 8.37 19.29 -33.23
C SER A 540 8.02 17.81 -33.19
N GLY A 541 8.94 16.95 -33.64
CA GLY A 541 8.74 15.50 -33.71
C GLY A 541 7.70 15.00 -34.75
N LEU A 542 7.09 15.90 -35.53
CA LEU A 542 6.12 15.55 -36.57
C LEU A 542 6.77 15.49 -37.96
N ASP A 543 6.19 14.67 -38.86
CA ASP A 543 6.46 14.78 -40.29
C ASP A 543 5.84 16.08 -40.87
N ALA A 544 6.34 16.50 -42.03
CA ALA A 544 5.94 17.78 -42.63
C ALA A 544 4.45 17.89 -43.02
N PHE A 545 3.74 16.77 -43.23
CA PHE A 545 2.31 16.80 -43.54
C PHE A 545 1.49 16.95 -42.26
N ASN A 546 1.78 16.15 -41.23
CA ASN A 546 1.11 16.31 -39.94
C ASN A 546 1.45 17.63 -39.24
N ALA A 547 2.67 18.16 -39.40
CA ALA A 547 3.03 19.51 -38.95
C ALA A 547 2.17 20.60 -39.60
N PHE A 548 1.94 20.52 -40.92
CA PHE A 548 1.03 21.43 -41.62
C PHE A 548 -0.42 21.30 -41.10
N ASN A 549 -0.92 20.07 -40.95
CA ASN A 549 -2.28 19.79 -40.43
C ASN A 549 -2.48 20.22 -38.96
N VAL A 550 -1.42 20.51 -38.21
CA VAL A 550 -1.48 21.10 -36.87
C VAL A 550 -1.50 22.63 -36.96
N VAL A 551 -0.68 23.25 -37.83
CA VAL A 551 -0.68 24.71 -38.00
C VAL A 551 -1.95 25.21 -38.71
N GLU A 552 -2.45 24.51 -39.72
CA GLU A 552 -3.76 24.77 -40.34
C GLU A 552 -4.90 24.70 -39.31
N CYS A 553 -4.81 23.78 -38.35
CA CYS A 553 -5.75 23.69 -37.23
C CYS A 553 -5.66 24.92 -36.30
N LEU A 554 -4.46 25.47 -36.06
CA LEU A 554 -4.27 26.71 -35.31
C LEU A 554 -4.79 27.93 -36.08
N VAL A 555 -4.54 28.03 -37.39
CA VAL A 555 -5.11 29.10 -38.24
C VAL A 555 -6.64 29.06 -38.22
N ASN A 556 -7.24 27.86 -38.25
CA ASN A 556 -8.70 27.72 -38.11
C ASN A 556 -9.22 28.17 -36.74
N LEU A 557 -8.48 27.98 -35.64
CA LEU A 557 -8.82 28.55 -34.33
C LEU A 557 -8.70 30.07 -34.31
N VAL A 558 -7.64 30.61 -34.93
CA VAL A 558 -7.37 32.05 -35.03
C VAL A 558 -8.46 32.75 -35.84
N LYS A 559 -8.69 32.34 -37.10
CA LYS A 559 -9.56 33.06 -38.04
C LYS A 559 -11.05 32.82 -37.83
N ASN A 560 -11.48 31.60 -37.48
CA ASN A 560 -12.92 31.31 -37.32
C ASN A 560 -13.46 31.64 -35.92
N TYR A 561 -12.60 31.72 -34.91
CA TYR A 561 -13.00 31.98 -33.52
C TYR A 561 -12.40 33.27 -32.94
N ASN A 562 -11.56 34.01 -33.67
CA ASN A 562 -10.94 35.26 -33.21
C ASN A 562 -10.00 35.09 -31.98
N ARG A 563 -9.34 33.94 -31.89
CA ARG A 563 -8.33 33.64 -30.86
C ARG A 563 -6.98 34.27 -31.20
N THR A 564 -6.23 34.62 -30.16
CA THR A 564 -4.86 35.11 -30.25
C THR A 564 -3.90 33.93 -30.02
N VAL A 565 -3.00 33.62 -30.96
CA VAL A 565 -2.14 32.42 -30.85
C VAL A 565 -0.67 32.79 -31.05
N VAL A 566 0.19 32.32 -30.13
CA VAL A 566 1.64 32.57 -30.12
C VAL A 566 2.37 31.23 -30.10
N VAL A 567 3.24 31.00 -31.09
CA VAL A 567 3.97 29.73 -31.28
C VAL A 567 5.47 29.93 -31.39
N THR A 568 6.29 29.11 -30.72
CA THR A 568 7.71 28.96 -31.08
C THR A 568 7.82 27.91 -32.18
N ILE A 569 8.62 28.16 -33.22
CA ILE A 569 8.78 27.20 -34.34
C ILE A 569 10.25 27.08 -34.75
N HIS A 570 10.65 25.87 -35.14
CA HIS A 570 12.00 25.52 -35.59
C HIS A 570 11.95 24.95 -37.01
N GLN A 571 12.67 25.58 -37.95
CA GLN A 571 12.82 25.17 -39.37
C GLN A 571 11.49 24.71 -40.06
N PRO A 572 10.49 25.60 -40.15
CA PRO A 572 9.23 25.31 -40.83
C PRO A 572 9.38 25.32 -42.36
N ARG A 573 8.66 24.42 -43.04
CA ARG A 573 8.55 24.45 -44.50
C ARG A 573 7.77 25.67 -44.99
N SER A 574 8.07 26.15 -46.20
CA SER A 574 7.51 27.39 -46.76
C SER A 574 5.97 27.44 -46.79
N ASN A 575 5.29 26.30 -46.92
CA ASN A 575 3.82 26.22 -46.85
C ASN A 575 3.25 26.41 -45.43
N ILE A 576 4.06 26.21 -44.39
CA ILE A 576 3.73 26.56 -43.00
C ILE A 576 4.06 28.04 -42.74
N VAL A 577 5.16 28.54 -43.30
CA VAL A 577 5.60 29.94 -43.16
C VAL A 577 4.57 30.93 -43.73
N ALA A 578 3.98 30.60 -44.87
CA ALA A 578 2.93 31.40 -45.51
C ALA A 578 1.59 31.45 -44.73
N LEU A 579 1.52 30.87 -43.52
CA LEU A 579 0.36 30.91 -42.63
C LEU A 579 0.55 31.83 -41.41
N PHE A 580 1.71 32.46 -41.24
CA PHE A 580 1.98 33.36 -40.12
C PHE A 580 1.48 34.78 -40.44
N ASP A 581 0.77 35.40 -39.51
CA ASP A 581 0.38 36.82 -39.62
C ASP A 581 1.52 37.72 -39.11
N GLN A 582 2.05 37.39 -37.92
CA GLN A 582 3.12 38.13 -37.24
C GLN A 582 4.36 37.24 -37.07
N LEU A 583 5.56 37.82 -37.20
CA LEU A 583 6.83 37.13 -37.03
C LEU A 583 7.74 37.89 -36.05
N ILE A 584 8.33 37.15 -35.10
CA ILE A 584 9.45 37.61 -34.27
C ILE A 584 10.67 36.72 -34.54
N LEU A 585 11.79 37.33 -34.93
CA LEU A 585 13.07 36.67 -35.17
C LEU A 585 14.07 37.03 -34.07
N LEU A 586 14.50 36.05 -33.29
CA LEU A 586 15.45 36.22 -32.18
C LEU A 586 16.85 35.70 -32.53
N ALA A 587 17.88 36.44 -32.13
CA ALA A 587 19.28 36.00 -32.16
C ALA A 587 19.97 36.34 -30.83
N LYS A 588 20.59 35.35 -30.18
CA LYS A 588 21.23 35.49 -28.84
C LYS A 588 20.36 36.27 -27.81
N GLY A 589 19.04 36.10 -27.85
CA GLY A 589 18.10 36.77 -26.94
C GLY A 589 17.77 38.24 -27.26
N ARG A 590 18.16 38.74 -28.43
CA ARG A 590 17.82 40.08 -28.93
C ARG A 590 16.96 39.99 -30.20
N THR A 591 16.14 41.01 -30.44
CA THR A 591 15.19 41.10 -31.58
C THR A 591 15.89 41.52 -32.87
N VAL A 592 15.95 40.63 -33.87
CA VAL A 592 16.44 40.94 -35.22
C VAL A 592 15.31 41.41 -36.14
N TYR A 593 14.09 40.93 -35.89
CA TYR A 593 12.87 41.41 -36.50
C TYR A 593 11.69 41.17 -35.55
N SER A 594 10.72 42.07 -35.55
CA SER A 594 9.36 41.82 -35.05
C SER A 594 8.41 42.64 -35.90
N GLY A 595 7.35 42.02 -36.43
CA GLY A 595 6.31 42.68 -37.24
C GLY A 595 5.57 41.72 -38.19
N PRO A 596 4.70 42.26 -39.06
CA PRO A 596 3.88 41.47 -39.98
C PRO A 596 4.74 40.65 -40.94
N PHE A 597 4.41 39.38 -41.14
CA PHE A 597 5.24 38.48 -41.96
C PHE A 597 5.36 38.95 -43.43
N GLU A 598 4.31 39.56 -43.99
CA GLU A 598 4.30 40.13 -45.35
C GLU A 598 5.43 41.15 -45.57
N ASN A 599 5.70 42.00 -44.56
CA ASN A 599 6.76 43.03 -44.61
C ASN A 599 8.15 42.47 -44.27
N CYS A 600 8.27 41.19 -43.92
CA CYS A 600 9.54 40.60 -43.51
C CYS A 600 10.54 40.55 -44.68
N GLN A 601 10.10 40.13 -45.87
CA GLN A 601 11.03 39.99 -46.99
C GLN A 601 11.55 41.36 -47.47
N SER A 602 10.67 42.34 -47.67
CA SER A 602 11.06 43.68 -48.11
C SER A 602 11.97 44.40 -47.10
N TYR A 603 11.78 44.17 -45.78
CA TYR A 603 12.72 44.64 -44.77
C TYR A 603 14.13 44.06 -44.97
N PHE A 604 14.26 42.73 -45.08
CA PHE A 604 15.58 42.09 -45.24
C PHE A 604 16.25 42.41 -46.59
N ASP A 605 15.48 42.54 -47.67
CA ASP A 605 15.96 43.02 -48.96
C ASP A 605 16.55 44.44 -48.86
N ASN A 606 15.83 45.37 -48.21
CA ASN A 606 16.27 46.77 -48.03
C ASN A 606 17.55 46.93 -47.20
N ILE A 607 17.85 45.98 -46.28
CA ILE A 607 19.07 45.99 -45.47
C ILE A 607 20.19 45.10 -46.03
N GLY A 608 20.09 44.69 -47.30
CA GLY A 608 21.15 43.96 -48.03
C GLY A 608 21.19 42.45 -47.78
N TYR A 609 20.20 41.88 -47.11
CA TYR A 609 20.10 40.45 -46.78
C TYR A 609 18.99 39.76 -47.59
N THR A 610 19.08 39.85 -48.92
CA THR A 610 18.11 39.24 -49.83
C THR A 610 18.13 37.72 -49.80
N CYS A 611 16.93 37.12 -49.68
CA CYS A 611 16.75 35.67 -49.73
C CYS A 611 16.95 35.14 -51.18
N PRO A 612 17.84 34.16 -51.42
CA PRO A 612 18.06 33.62 -52.76
C PRO A 612 16.81 32.98 -53.38
N PRO A 613 16.59 33.10 -54.70
CA PRO A 613 15.40 32.59 -55.36
C PRO A 613 15.31 31.06 -55.27
N GLY A 614 14.18 30.56 -54.79
CA GLY A 614 13.94 29.13 -54.55
C GLY A 614 14.46 28.61 -53.21
N PHE A 615 15.06 29.45 -52.37
CA PHE A 615 15.37 29.12 -50.98
C PHE A 615 14.16 29.35 -50.06
N ASN A 616 14.08 28.64 -48.94
CA ASN A 616 13.00 28.83 -47.97
C ASN A 616 13.33 30.01 -47.04
N ILE A 617 12.54 31.08 -47.07
CA ILE A 617 12.80 32.30 -46.29
C ILE A 617 12.98 32.02 -44.78
N ALA A 618 12.23 31.10 -44.19
CA ALA A 618 12.39 30.79 -42.77
C ALA A 618 13.73 30.09 -42.45
N ASP A 619 14.22 29.23 -43.34
CA ASP A 619 15.55 28.63 -43.19
C ASP A 619 16.64 29.69 -43.40
N TYR A 620 16.48 30.59 -44.37
CA TYR A 620 17.41 31.70 -44.62
C TYR A 620 17.53 32.62 -43.39
N LEU A 621 16.40 32.97 -42.77
CA LEU A 621 16.39 33.79 -41.55
C LEU A 621 17.00 33.06 -40.34
N ILE A 622 16.81 31.74 -40.23
CA ILE A 622 17.46 30.93 -39.18
C ILE A 622 18.98 30.89 -39.40
N ASP A 623 19.45 30.60 -40.62
CA ASP A 623 20.86 30.60 -40.97
C ASP A 623 21.50 31.99 -40.77
N LEU A 624 20.79 33.08 -41.13
CA LEU A 624 21.20 34.45 -40.86
C LEU A 624 21.40 34.68 -39.35
N THR A 625 20.46 34.28 -38.48
CA THR A 625 20.64 34.40 -37.02
C THR A 625 21.77 33.53 -36.46
N MET A 626 22.08 32.40 -37.08
CA MET A 626 23.24 31.58 -36.74
C MET A 626 24.56 32.27 -37.13
N HIS A 627 24.67 32.78 -38.35
CA HIS A 627 25.91 33.36 -38.88
C HIS A 627 26.17 34.79 -38.38
N ALA A 628 25.13 35.58 -38.09
CA ALA A 628 25.24 36.89 -37.44
C ALA A 628 26.04 36.84 -36.12
N SER A 629 26.03 35.68 -35.47
CA SER A 629 26.70 35.44 -34.20
C SER A 629 28.21 35.24 -34.28
N ALA A 630 28.79 35.10 -35.48
CA ALA A 630 30.22 34.96 -35.70
C ALA A 630 30.89 36.35 -35.87
N ALA A 631 32.08 36.51 -35.29
CA ALA A 631 32.92 37.66 -35.60
C ALA A 631 33.49 37.51 -37.01
N ASN A 632 33.51 38.61 -37.78
CA ASN A 632 34.25 38.66 -39.03
C ASN A 632 35.73 38.39 -38.72
N ARG A 633 36.28 37.27 -39.22
CA ARG A 633 37.72 37.14 -39.36
C ARG A 633 38.11 38.04 -40.52
N THR A 634 38.93 39.05 -40.27
CA THR A 634 39.74 39.61 -41.35
C THR A 634 40.54 38.46 -41.93
N ILE A 635 40.43 38.25 -43.24
CA ILE A 635 41.40 37.44 -43.95
C ILE A 635 42.55 38.40 -44.20
N ASP A 636 43.51 38.38 -43.28
CA ASP A 636 44.74 39.15 -43.43
C ASP A 636 45.49 38.53 -44.61
N GLU A 637 45.43 39.19 -45.78
CA GLU A 637 46.17 38.81 -47.00
C GLU A 637 47.67 39.10 -46.83
N ASP A 638 48.35 38.40 -45.92
CA ASP A 638 49.82 38.40 -45.89
C ASP A 638 50.44 37.15 -45.23
N SER A 639 50.81 36.17 -46.06
CA SER A 639 52.00 35.31 -45.83
C SER A 639 52.24 34.39 -47.04
N SER A 640 53.34 34.63 -47.74
CA SER A 640 53.65 33.96 -49.00
C SER A 640 54.42 32.64 -48.83
N MET A 641 53.95 31.56 -49.46
CA MET A 641 54.86 30.51 -49.97
C MET A 641 54.23 29.65 -51.09
N PHE A 642 55.03 29.40 -52.13
CA PHE A 642 54.80 28.46 -53.25
C PHE A 642 53.68 28.76 -54.28
N THR A 643 54.10 29.50 -55.31
CA THR A 643 53.75 29.23 -56.73
C THR A 643 53.99 27.76 -57.11
N ARG A 644 53.38 27.15 -58.15
CA ARG A 644 52.80 27.71 -59.39
C ARG A 644 51.84 26.72 -60.09
N ASP A 645 51.23 27.20 -61.17
CA ASP A 645 50.56 26.48 -62.29
C ASP A 645 49.15 25.91 -62.08
N GLY A 646 48.25 26.24 -63.02
CA GLY A 646 46.87 25.73 -63.10
C GLY A 646 45.80 26.82 -63.34
N LEU A 647 45.62 27.24 -64.59
CA LEU A 647 44.59 28.25 -64.94
C LEU A 647 43.19 27.60 -64.99
N GLN A 648 42.31 27.88 -64.02
CA GLN A 648 40.87 27.64 -64.15
C GLN A 648 40.02 28.75 -63.50
N THR A 649 39.21 29.41 -64.32
CA THR A 649 38.20 30.39 -63.89
C THR A 649 37.13 29.73 -63.02
N SER A 650 37.00 30.16 -61.78
CA SER A 650 35.96 29.69 -60.86
C SER A 650 35.10 30.87 -60.42
N ALA A 651 33.80 30.83 -60.76
CA ALA A 651 32.86 31.89 -60.43
C ALA A 651 32.38 31.80 -58.97
N SER A 652 31.99 32.94 -58.40
CA SER A 652 31.49 33.08 -57.03
C SER A 652 30.11 32.41 -56.84
N SER A 653 30.04 31.09 -56.62
CA SER A 653 28.83 30.40 -56.12
C SER A 653 29.01 28.90 -55.82
N ALA A 654 29.74 28.53 -54.76
CA ALA A 654 29.56 27.25 -54.03
C ALA A 654 30.43 27.13 -52.76
N ILE A 655 29.94 27.60 -51.60
CA ILE A 655 30.47 27.11 -50.30
C ILE A 655 29.61 25.92 -49.87
N ALA A 656 30.12 24.71 -50.06
CA ALA A 656 29.38 23.48 -49.75
C ALA A 656 29.39 23.19 -48.24
N VAL A 657 28.21 23.21 -47.62
CA VAL A 657 28.04 22.86 -46.20
C VAL A 657 28.36 21.39 -45.96
N LYS A 658 29.26 21.12 -45.01
CA LYS A 658 29.65 19.77 -44.58
C LYS A 658 29.23 19.59 -43.12
N SER A 659 28.07 18.96 -42.91
CA SER A 659 27.50 18.75 -41.57
C SER A 659 28.39 17.84 -40.70
N ILE A 660 28.70 18.29 -39.48
CA ILE A 660 29.41 17.52 -38.46
C ILE A 660 28.39 17.04 -37.41
N PRO A 661 28.34 15.75 -37.06
CA PRO A 661 27.46 15.27 -36.00
C PRO A 661 27.94 15.75 -34.63
N SER A 662 27.02 16.28 -33.81
CA SER A 662 27.31 16.71 -32.45
C SER A 662 27.55 15.51 -31.52
N ILE A 663 28.64 15.55 -30.75
CA ILE A 663 28.94 14.62 -29.67
C ILE A 663 28.92 15.41 -28.36
N ASN A 664 28.18 14.92 -27.37
CA ASN A 664 28.13 15.53 -26.04
C ASN A 664 29.45 15.33 -25.29
N THR A 665 30.08 16.41 -24.84
CA THR A 665 31.21 16.36 -23.89
C THR A 665 30.71 16.41 -22.45
N SER A 666 30.91 15.33 -21.69
CA SER A 666 30.97 15.35 -20.23
C SER A 666 32.43 15.36 -19.79
N GLU A 667 32.84 16.38 -19.06
CA GLU A 667 34.24 16.58 -18.64
C GLU A 667 34.67 15.63 -17.50
N MET A 668 35.88 15.08 -17.61
CA MET A 668 36.82 14.85 -16.48
C MET A 668 38.23 14.90 -17.08
N ASP A 669 39.15 15.60 -16.41
CA ASP A 669 40.53 15.80 -16.88
C ASP A 669 41.53 15.09 -15.95
N ARG A 670 42.67 14.64 -16.54
CA ARG A 670 44.00 14.29 -15.97
C ARG A 670 44.12 13.66 -14.55
N ASP A 671 45.00 12.67 -14.32
CA ASP A 671 46.45 12.89 -14.40
C ASP A 671 47.38 11.64 -14.50
N LEU A 672 48.58 11.88 -15.02
CA LEU A 672 49.93 11.27 -14.80
C LEU A 672 50.23 9.74 -14.73
N ALA A 673 51.15 9.34 -15.64
CA ALA A 673 52.33 8.46 -15.46
C ALA A 673 52.23 6.91 -15.36
N GLY A 674 53.18 6.18 -16.00
CA GLY A 674 53.65 4.87 -15.48
C GLY A 674 53.93 3.64 -16.40
N SER A 675 54.77 3.74 -17.44
CA SER A 675 55.54 2.61 -18.07
C SER A 675 54.83 1.34 -18.64
N PRO A 676 55.52 0.48 -19.43
CA PRO A 676 54.87 -0.61 -20.20
C PRO A 676 55.29 -2.06 -19.82
N SER A 677 54.42 -3.06 -20.07
CA SER A 677 54.85 -4.45 -20.37
C SER A 677 53.79 -5.35 -21.07
N ASN A 678 54.24 -5.93 -22.19
CA ASN A 678 54.04 -7.27 -22.77
C ASN A 678 52.69 -8.06 -22.81
N SER A 679 52.52 -8.67 -24.00
CA SER A 679 52.02 -10.04 -24.29
C SER A 679 50.52 -10.40 -24.16
N SER A 680 49.83 -10.29 -25.31
CA SER A 680 49.07 -11.37 -25.99
C SER A 680 48.49 -12.57 -25.21
N THR A 681 47.18 -12.84 -25.40
CA THR A 681 46.72 -14.04 -26.15
C THR A 681 45.25 -13.95 -26.61
N ARG A 682 44.86 -14.86 -27.52
CA ARG A 682 43.52 -15.04 -28.15
C ARG A 682 42.66 -16.03 -27.30
N PRO A 683 41.33 -16.27 -27.54
CA PRO A 683 40.66 -16.31 -28.85
C PRO A 683 39.24 -15.70 -28.98
N ARG A 684 38.71 -15.69 -30.22
CA ARG A 684 37.33 -15.32 -30.60
C ARG A 684 36.36 -16.49 -30.37
N ASN A 685 35.08 -16.21 -30.09
CA ASN A 685 34.02 -16.56 -31.06
C ASN A 685 32.64 -15.91 -30.85
N LYS A 686 32.06 -15.47 -31.98
CA LYS A 686 30.63 -15.38 -32.35
C LYS A 686 29.58 -14.94 -31.31
N ARG A 687 28.95 -13.78 -31.58
CA ARG A 687 27.47 -13.66 -31.56
C ARG A 687 26.98 -12.97 -32.84
N ARG A 688 25.74 -13.27 -33.25
CA ARG A 688 25.15 -12.85 -34.54
C ARG A 688 24.62 -11.41 -34.47
N THR A 689 24.83 -10.62 -35.51
CA THR A 689 24.07 -9.39 -35.82
C THR A 689 22.89 -9.72 -36.76
N SER A 690 21.90 -8.82 -36.84
CA SER A 690 20.63 -9.05 -37.56
C SER A 690 20.62 -8.51 -38.99
N ILE A 691 19.95 -9.24 -39.88
CA ILE A 691 19.92 -8.99 -41.34
C ILE A 691 19.41 -7.59 -41.71
N ARG A 692 18.55 -6.98 -40.88
CA ARG A 692 17.99 -5.64 -41.10
C ARG A 692 19.07 -4.56 -41.26
N GLN A 693 20.20 -4.68 -40.55
CA GLN A 693 21.31 -3.71 -40.63
C GLN A 693 22.16 -3.86 -41.91
N GLN A 694 21.92 -4.89 -42.71
CA GLN A 694 22.63 -5.13 -43.98
C GLN A 694 21.88 -4.48 -45.17
N GLN A 695 20.55 -4.50 -45.16
CA GLN A 695 19.74 -3.95 -46.26
C GLN A 695 19.79 -2.41 -46.35
N GLU A 696 19.93 -1.70 -45.23
CA GLU A 696 20.02 -0.24 -45.19
C GLU A 696 21.36 0.32 -45.74
N ARG A 697 22.36 -0.54 -45.98
CA ARG A 697 23.71 -0.13 -46.42
C ARG A 697 23.96 -0.20 -47.93
N GLU A 698 23.10 -0.82 -48.72
CA GLU A 698 23.35 -1.05 -50.15
C GLU A 698 22.63 -0.06 -51.09
N LEU A 699 21.75 0.80 -50.55
CA LEU A 699 20.89 1.70 -51.36
C LEU A 699 21.52 3.06 -51.75
N PHE A 700 22.73 3.40 -51.28
CA PHE A 700 23.34 4.72 -51.53
C PHE A 700 24.79 4.66 -52.06
N THR A 701 25.03 3.90 -53.14
CA THR A 701 26.22 4.11 -53.97
C THR A 701 25.94 4.07 -55.48
N ARG A 702 26.55 5.05 -56.19
CA ARG A 702 27.10 4.98 -57.56
C ARG A 702 26.38 5.69 -58.73
N LYS A 703 26.88 6.90 -59.05
CA LYS A 703 27.14 7.38 -60.44
C LYS A 703 28.57 6.95 -60.86
N LYS A 704 29.04 6.98 -62.12
CA LYS A 704 28.42 6.95 -63.48
C LYS A 704 29.56 6.84 -64.52
N SER A 705 29.56 5.84 -65.40
CA SER A 705 30.26 5.76 -66.71
C SER A 705 30.22 4.31 -67.23
N SER A 706 30.19 3.97 -68.53
CA SER A 706 30.03 4.79 -69.75
C SER A 706 29.46 3.92 -70.89
N ALA A 707 28.83 4.57 -71.88
CA ALA A 707 28.03 4.01 -72.99
C ALA A 707 28.74 3.01 -73.93
N ILE A 708 27.96 2.21 -74.69
CA ILE A 708 27.78 2.32 -76.17
C ILE A 708 26.86 1.19 -76.76
N GLN A 709 26.07 1.55 -77.80
CA GLN A 709 25.35 0.77 -78.84
C GLN A 709 24.18 -0.21 -78.57
N ASP A 710 23.15 -0.03 -79.43
CA ASP A 710 22.33 -0.96 -80.24
C ASP A 710 21.60 -2.18 -79.63
N GLY A 711 20.35 -2.44 -80.10
CA GLY A 711 19.60 -3.66 -79.74
C GLY A 711 18.06 -3.58 -79.87
N THR A 712 17.55 -3.65 -81.10
CA THR A 712 16.14 -3.68 -81.54
C THR A 712 15.13 -4.60 -80.80
N GLN A 713 13.91 -4.06 -80.62
CA GLN A 713 12.57 -4.68 -80.87
C GLN A 713 12.02 -5.85 -80.00
N SER A 714 10.80 -5.63 -79.47
CA SER A 714 9.55 -6.45 -79.53
C SER A 714 9.54 -7.96 -79.18
N PRO A 715 8.45 -8.50 -78.60
CA PRO A 715 7.09 -8.34 -79.16
C PRO A 715 5.92 -8.06 -78.19
N LYS A 716 4.76 -7.80 -78.83
CA LYS A 716 3.37 -7.91 -78.34
C LYS A 716 3.05 -9.37 -77.90
N THR A 717 1.92 -9.77 -77.31
CA THR A 717 0.48 -9.43 -77.55
C THR A 717 -0.38 -9.70 -76.29
N ASP A 718 -1.72 -9.54 -76.21
CA ASP A 718 -2.80 -8.62 -76.66
C ASP A 718 -4.14 -9.37 -76.26
N ASP A 719 -5.31 -8.84 -75.88
CA ASP A 719 -5.82 -7.53 -75.39
C ASP A 719 -7.28 -7.75 -74.85
N GLY A 720 -7.95 -6.76 -74.22
CA GLY A 720 -9.40 -6.75 -73.88
C GLY A 720 -9.80 -6.87 -72.39
N GLU A 721 -10.94 -6.39 -71.90
CA GLU A 721 -12.04 -5.55 -72.47
C GLU A 721 -12.71 -4.67 -71.35
N GLY A 722 -13.63 -3.76 -71.71
CA GLY A 722 -14.37 -2.85 -70.80
C GLY A 722 -15.70 -3.42 -70.25
N PRO A 723 -16.81 -2.63 -70.08
CA PRO A 723 -16.98 -1.19 -70.37
C PRO A 723 -17.96 -0.36 -69.46
N TYR A 724 -18.08 0.98 -69.71
CA TYR A 724 -19.21 1.92 -69.40
C TYR A 724 -19.62 2.18 -67.89
N ASP A 725 -20.28 3.29 -67.47
CA ASP A 725 -20.77 4.51 -68.16
C ASP A 725 -20.82 5.80 -67.26
N ARG A 726 -20.82 6.97 -67.92
CA ARG A 726 -21.45 8.31 -67.65
C ARG A 726 -21.54 9.07 -66.29
N ARG A 727 -21.18 10.37 -66.43
CA ARG A 727 -21.82 11.65 -65.97
C ARG A 727 -21.67 12.13 -64.50
N ALA A 728 -21.71 13.43 -64.19
CA ALA A 728 -21.32 14.68 -64.90
C ALA A 728 -21.56 15.94 -64.02
N GLY A 729 -20.68 16.97 -64.10
CA GLY A 729 -21.09 18.40 -63.95
C GLY A 729 -20.31 19.34 -63.01
N LEU A 730 -19.64 20.35 -63.60
CA LEU A 730 -19.52 21.78 -63.18
C LEU A 730 -19.14 22.11 -61.71
N LYS A 731 -18.10 22.91 -61.38
CA LYS A 731 -17.18 23.87 -62.07
C LYS A 731 -15.77 23.75 -61.38
N ALA A 732 -14.70 24.51 -61.61
CA ALA A 732 -14.28 25.62 -62.51
C ALA A 732 -12.73 25.45 -62.70
N GLN A 733 -12.00 25.93 -63.72
CA GLN A 733 -11.72 27.29 -64.25
C GLN A 733 -10.89 28.24 -63.34
N TRP A 734 -9.56 28.18 -63.48
CA TRP A 734 -8.55 29.27 -63.63
C TRP A 734 -7.19 28.61 -64.05
N LEU A 735 -6.15 29.31 -64.51
CA LEU A 735 -6.03 29.96 -65.83
C LEU A 735 -4.57 29.78 -66.34
N LYS A 736 -4.32 29.77 -67.67
CA LYS A 736 -2.98 29.54 -68.24
C LYS A 736 -2.11 30.80 -68.24
N LEU A 737 -0.81 30.67 -67.96
CA LEU A 737 0.20 31.67 -68.32
C LEU A 737 0.99 31.27 -69.58
N THR A 738 1.35 32.26 -70.38
CA THR A 738 1.85 32.10 -71.74
C THR A 738 3.37 32.33 -71.81
N ARG A 739 4.06 31.51 -72.63
CA ARG A 739 5.49 31.65 -72.89
C ARG A 739 5.72 32.71 -73.98
N GLN A 740 6.50 33.75 -73.68
CA GLN A 740 7.01 34.70 -74.67
C GLN A 740 8.51 34.91 -74.47
N GLN A 741 9.22 35.23 -75.56
CA GLN A 741 10.67 35.47 -75.56
C GLN A 741 10.94 36.97 -75.57
N GLY A 742 11.88 37.42 -74.75
CA GLY A 742 12.42 38.78 -74.73
C GLY A 742 13.92 38.74 -74.50
N ALA A 743 14.66 39.65 -75.14
CA ALA A 743 16.11 39.72 -75.00
C ALA A 743 16.53 40.54 -73.77
N VAL A 744 17.73 40.27 -73.26
CA VAL A 744 18.34 40.97 -72.11
C VAL A 744 18.91 42.33 -72.57
N PRO A 745 18.54 43.46 -71.94
CA PRO A 745 19.25 44.73 -72.12
C PRO A 745 20.63 44.68 -71.43
N PRO A 746 21.64 45.43 -71.91
CA PRO A 746 22.96 45.43 -71.29
C PRO A 746 22.91 46.01 -69.87
N GLN A 747 23.70 45.43 -68.96
CA GLN A 747 23.95 46.04 -67.66
C GLN A 747 24.79 47.31 -67.84
N ILE A 748 24.33 48.41 -67.24
CA ILE A 748 25.20 49.53 -66.89
C ILE A 748 25.96 49.10 -65.62
N LEU A 749 27.29 49.28 -65.59
CA LEU A 749 28.02 49.25 -64.33
C LEU A 749 27.86 50.62 -63.66
N GLU A 750 27.29 50.62 -62.46
CA GLU A 750 27.54 51.63 -61.43
C GLU A 750 28.08 50.87 -60.20
N ASP A 751 29.16 51.38 -59.61
CA ASP A 751 29.88 50.71 -58.52
C ASP A 751 29.08 50.76 -57.20
N PRO A 752 28.92 49.62 -56.48
CA PRO A 752 28.30 49.57 -55.17
C PRO A 752 29.33 49.73 -54.02
N ASP A 753 30.35 50.57 -54.20
CA ASP A 753 31.45 50.79 -53.24
C ASP A 753 31.20 51.97 -52.27
N GLU A 754 29.93 52.19 -51.87
CA GLU A 754 29.57 53.03 -50.72
C GLU A 754 28.99 52.17 -49.58
N LEU A 755 29.90 51.69 -48.72
CA LEU A 755 29.52 51.17 -47.39
C LEU A 755 29.07 52.34 -46.50
N PRO A 756 27.95 52.22 -45.75
CA PRO A 756 27.53 53.26 -44.80
C PRO A 756 28.57 53.43 -43.67
N PRO A 757 28.74 54.65 -43.14
CA PRO A 757 29.79 54.94 -42.17
C PRO A 757 29.60 54.16 -40.85
N PRO A 758 30.69 53.70 -40.20
CA PRO A 758 30.61 52.88 -39.00
C PRO A 758 30.00 53.64 -37.82
N ALA A 759 28.89 53.12 -37.29
CA ALA A 759 28.25 53.65 -36.09
C ALA A 759 29.06 53.34 -34.82
N ASN A 760 29.36 54.36 -34.02
CA ASN A 760 30.19 54.24 -32.81
C ASN A 760 29.45 53.56 -31.64
N SER A 761 29.31 52.23 -31.67
CA SER A 761 29.00 51.43 -30.48
C SER A 761 29.66 50.04 -30.53
N SER A 762 29.99 49.48 -29.36
CA SER A 762 31.04 48.47 -29.24
C SER A 762 30.58 47.02 -29.42
N THR A 763 30.40 46.57 -30.66
CA THR A 763 31.00 45.31 -31.16
C THR A 763 30.84 45.21 -32.68
N GLY A 764 31.94 44.95 -33.41
CA GLY A 764 31.93 44.83 -34.88
C GLY A 764 31.41 43.48 -35.38
N THR A 765 30.19 43.08 -34.99
CA THR A 765 29.58 41.82 -35.44
C THR A 765 28.36 42.07 -36.34
N ASN A 766 28.10 41.15 -37.26
CA ASN A 766 26.95 41.23 -38.17
C ASN A 766 25.62 41.24 -37.39
N LEU A 767 25.58 40.68 -36.18
CA LEU A 767 24.43 40.79 -35.28
C LEU A 767 24.17 42.24 -34.84
N ASP A 768 25.19 43.00 -34.44
CA ASP A 768 24.98 44.37 -33.96
C ASP A 768 24.55 45.33 -35.08
N ILE A 769 24.95 45.05 -36.34
CA ILE A 769 24.40 45.71 -37.54
C ILE A 769 22.90 45.43 -37.68
N LEU A 770 22.51 44.15 -37.72
CA LEU A 770 21.11 43.71 -37.84
C LEU A 770 20.20 44.28 -36.74
N LEU A 771 20.71 44.37 -35.51
CA LEU A 771 20.00 44.95 -34.37
C LEU A 771 19.82 46.47 -34.49
N THR A 772 20.85 47.17 -34.96
CA THR A 772 20.79 48.63 -35.16
C THR A 772 19.83 48.98 -36.29
N ALA A 773 19.89 48.24 -37.40
CA ALA A 773 18.96 48.36 -38.53
C ALA A 773 17.51 48.13 -38.08
N TYR A 774 17.24 47.09 -37.30
CA TYR A 774 15.89 46.87 -36.77
C TYR A 774 15.44 48.02 -35.85
N ALA A 775 16.29 48.44 -34.91
CA ALA A 775 15.94 49.49 -33.93
C ALA A 775 15.59 50.85 -34.57
N GLN A 776 16.19 51.14 -35.73
CA GLN A 776 15.98 52.35 -36.53
C GLN A 776 14.88 52.20 -37.62
N SER A 777 14.36 51.00 -37.84
CA SER A 777 13.39 50.72 -38.91
C SER A 777 11.98 51.26 -38.66
N ASP A 778 11.26 51.59 -39.74
CA ASP A 778 9.84 51.96 -39.70
C ASP A 778 8.96 50.86 -39.07
N VAL A 779 9.35 49.59 -39.22
CA VAL A 779 8.65 48.45 -38.61
C VAL A 779 8.71 48.53 -37.08
N ALA A 780 9.89 48.81 -36.52
CA ALA A 780 10.05 49.00 -35.08
C ALA A 780 9.42 50.32 -34.57
N ALA A 781 9.36 51.36 -35.40
CA ALA A 781 8.65 52.60 -35.08
C ALA A 781 7.13 52.38 -35.03
N THR A 782 6.57 51.67 -36.01
CA THR A 782 5.13 51.35 -36.12
C THR A 782 4.66 50.59 -34.88
N ILE A 783 5.32 49.49 -34.52
CA ILE A 783 4.94 48.68 -33.33
C ILE A 783 4.96 49.50 -32.03
N ARG A 784 5.95 50.39 -31.84
CA ARG A 784 5.99 51.29 -30.68
C ARG A 784 4.81 52.27 -30.68
N SER A 785 4.44 52.79 -31.85
CA SER A 785 3.27 53.65 -32.04
C SER A 785 1.96 52.92 -31.75
N ASP A 786 1.81 51.67 -32.21
CA ASP A 786 0.61 50.85 -32.01
C ASP A 786 0.41 50.52 -30.52
N ILE A 787 1.49 50.14 -29.83
CA ILE A 787 1.48 49.91 -28.37
C ILE A 787 1.11 51.20 -27.64
N ALA A 788 1.76 52.34 -27.96
CA ALA A 788 1.47 53.62 -27.32
C ALA A 788 0.01 54.07 -27.53
N THR A 789 -0.52 53.94 -28.75
CA THR A 789 -1.90 54.29 -29.11
C THR A 789 -2.92 53.38 -28.42
N SER A 790 -2.60 52.09 -28.26
CA SER A 790 -3.44 51.13 -27.55
C SER A 790 -3.47 51.40 -26.04
N VAL A 791 -2.34 51.79 -25.46
CA VAL A 791 -2.22 52.18 -24.04
C VAL A 791 -2.91 53.54 -23.77
N SER A 792 -2.81 54.51 -24.67
CA SER A 792 -3.54 55.78 -24.52
C SER A 792 -5.06 55.54 -24.60
N SER A 793 -5.52 54.79 -25.59
CA SER A 793 -6.94 54.43 -25.75
C SER A 793 -7.51 53.71 -24.51
N ALA A 794 -6.73 52.79 -23.92
CA ALA A 794 -7.13 52.10 -22.69
C ALA A 794 -7.16 53.03 -21.46
N THR A 795 -6.21 53.97 -21.34
CA THR A 795 -6.18 54.94 -20.23
C THR A 795 -7.26 56.02 -20.36
N GLU A 796 -7.62 56.43 -21.58
CA GLU A 796 -8.75 57.33 -21.85
C GLU A 796 -10.10 56.67 -21.51
N ALA A 797 -10.32 55.42 -21.95
CA ALA A 797 -11.51 54.65 -21.62
C ALA A 797 -11.70 54.43 -20.11
N ASN A 798 -10.60 54.24 -19.38
CA ASN A 798 -10.61 54.14 -17.91
C ASN A 798 -10.69 55.52 -17.20
N GLY A 799 -10.34 56.62 -17.88
CA GLY A 799 -10.14 57.94 -17.29
C GLY A 799 -11.40 58.78 -17.07
N GLN A 800 -12.53 58.47 -17.72
CA GLN A 800 -13.73 59.31 -17.66
C GLN A 800 -14.63 59.13 -16.41
N ASN A 801 -14.45 58.08 -15.61
CA ASN A 801 -15.31 57.80 -14.44
C ASN A 801 -14.78 58.42 -13.14
N GLY A 802 -14.73 59.76 -13.10
CA GLY A 802 -14.37 60.54 -11.91
C GLY A 802 -15.48 60.61 -10.83
N THR A 803 -16.72 60.25 -11.16
CA THR A 803 -17.88 60.32 -10.27
C THR A 803 -18.38 58.93 -9.87
N ARG A 804 -18.47 58.67 -8.55
CA ARG A 804 -19.11 57.48 -8.00
C ARG A 804 -20.63 57.60 -8.06
N GLU A 805 -21.25 57.22 -9.16
CA GLU A 805 -22.69 56.95 -9.17
C GLU A 805 -23.03 55.76 -10.07
N THR A 806 -24.02 54.97 -9.66
CA THR A 806 -24.32 53.67 -10.27
C THR A 806 -25.32 53.82 -11.41
N ASN A 807 -24.87 53.61 -12.66
CA ASN A 807 -25.62 52.91 -13.72
C ASN A 807 -24.80 52.75 -15.01
N GLY A 808 -25.05 51.67 -15.76
CA GLY A 808 -24.93 51.69 -17.22
C GLY A 808 -23.71 51.05 -17.90
N PHE A 809 -22.48 51.14 -17.36
CA PHE A 809 -21.31 50.56 -18.06
C PHE A 809 -20.21 50.04 -17.12
N ILE A 810 -20.07 48.71 -17.02
CA ILE A 810 -19.01 48.08 -16.22
C ILE A 810 -17.75 47.86 -17.09
N VAL A 811 -16.87 48.86 -17.01
CA VAL A 811 -15.44 48.76 -17.34
C VAL A 811 -14.82 47.52 -16.66
N ALA A 812 -13.91 46.84 -17.35
CA ALA A 812 -13.09 45.74 -16.83
C ALA A 812 -13.88 44.74 -15.94
N GLY A 813 -14.89 44.10 -16.53
CA GLY A 813 -15.72 43.11 -15.84
C GLY A 813 -14.89 41.96 -15.27
N LYS A 814 -14.55 42.06 -13.98
CA LYS A 814 -13.82 41.05 -13.18
C LYS A 814 -14.27 39.64 -13.57
N VAL A 815 -13.33 38.83 -14.03
CA VAL A 815 -13.58 37.40 -14.23
C VAL A 815 -14.00 36.82 -12.88
N LYS A 816 -15.27 36.45 -12.73
CA LYS A 816 -15.76 35.79 -11.50
C LYS A 816 -14.91 34.54 -11.30
N GLY A 817 -14.15 34.50 -10.22
CA GLY A 817 -13.33 33.34 -9.86
C GLY A 817 -14.22 32.15 -9.54
N PHE A 818 -14.52 31.34 -10.56
CA PHE A 818 -15.37 30.15 -10.46
C PHE A 818 -14.83 29.17 -9.42
N GLN A 819 -15.73 28.51 -8.67
CA GLN A 819 -15.27 27.55 -7.67
C GLN A 819 -14.75 26.30 -8.39
N LYS A 820 -13.44 26.03 -8.25
CA LYS A 820 -12.87 24.75 -8.66
C LYS A 820 -13.52 23.60 -7.89
N VAL A 821 -13.62 22.44 -8.52
CA VAL A 821 -14.14 21.22 -7.89
C VAL A 821 -13.36 20.92 -6.61
N GLY A 822 -14.07 20.73 -5.48
CA GLY A 822 -13.47 20.47 -4.18
C GLY A 822 -12.75 19.11 -4.08
N LEU A 823 -11.94 18.92 -3.03
CA LEU A 823 -11.04 17.77 -2.85
C LEU A 823 -11.69 16.41 -3.09
N LEU A 824 -12.89 16.17 -2.54
CA LEU A 824 -13.63 14.91 -2.71
C LEU A 824 -14.08 14.67 -4.16
N GLY A 825 -14.43 15.74 -4.89
CA GLY A 825 -14.76 15.69 -6.31
C GLY A 825 -13.53 15.40 -7.18
N GLN A 826 -12.41 16.08 -6.90
CA GLN A 826 -11.12 15.78 -7.54
C GLN A 826 -10.73 14.31 -7.32
N PHE A 827 -10.78 13.84 -6.07
CA PHE A 827 -10.53 12.44 -5.73
C PHE A 827 -11.44 11.48 -6.50
N ARG A 828 -12.75 11.76 -6.61
CA ARG A 828 -13.69 10.92 -7.36
C ARG A 828 -13.40 10.87 -8.87
N ILE A 829 -13.02 12.01 -9.48
CA ILE A 829 -12.63 12.07 -10.90
C ILE A 829 -11.32 11.29 -11.11
N LEU A 830 -10.29 11.57 -10.31
CA LEU A 830 -8.98 10.92 -10.41
C LEU A 830 -9.06 9.42 -10.13
N SER A 831 -9.91 8.99 -9.19
CA SER A 831 -10.19 7.57 -8.91
C SER A 831 -10.86 6.87 -10.09
N ARG A 832 -11.79 7.53 -10.78
CA ARG A 832 -12.39 7.02 -12.02
C ARG A 832 -11.33 6.87 -13.12
N ARG A 833 -10.38 7.81 -13.18
CA ARG A 833 -9.26 7.81 -14.14
C ARG A 833 -8.24 6.69 -13.87
N THR A 834 -7.79 6.53 -12.62
CA THR A 834 -6.86 5.44 -12.23
C THR A 834 -7.50 4.07 -12.38
N TRP A 835 -8.76 3.88 -11.95
CA TRP A 835 -9.49 2.62 -12.15
C TRP A 835 -9.66 2.25 -13.63
N ARG A 836 -9.99 3.23 -14.49
CA ARG A 836 -10.02 3.02 -15.96
C ARG A 836 -8.66 2.60 -16.52
N ASN A 837 -7.58 3.25 -16.07
CA ASN A 837 -6.21 2.93 -16.49
C ASN A 837 -5.84 1.49 -16.11
N LEU A 838 -6.07 1.12 -14.84
CA LEU A 838 -5.78 -0.21 -14.31
C LEU A 838 -6.61 -1.30 -15.01
N TYR A 839 -7.93 -1.12 -15.11
CA TYR A 839 -8.83 -2.10 -15.74
C TYR A 839 -8.49 -2.33 -17.22
N ARG A 840 -8.08 -1.29 -17.95
CA ARG A 840 -7.69 -1.38 -19.37
C ARG A 840 -6.25 -1.86 -19.59
N ASN A 841 -5.46 -2.03 -18.53
CA ASN A 841 -4.15 -2.69 -18.51
C ASN A 841 -4.23 -4.05 -17.80
N PRO A 842 -5.09 -5.00 -18.24
CA PRO A 842 -5.35 -6.23 -17.50
C PRO A 842 -4.12 -7.11 -17.36
N MET A 843 -3.09 -6.97 -18.21
CA MET A 843 -1.85 -7.75 -18.14
C MET A 843 -1.18 -7.67 -16.77
N LEU A 844 -0.99 -6.47 -16.20
CA LEU A 844 -0.31 -6.30 -14.92
C LEU A 844 -1.09 -6.96 -13.76
N MET A 845 -2.41 -6.77 -13.74
CA MET A 845 -3.30 -7.36 -12.74
C MET A 845 -3.37 -8.89 -12.88
N LEU A 846 -3.53 -9.40 -14.10
CA LEU A 846 -3.57 -10.83 -14.42
C LEU A 846 -2.27 -11.52 -14.04
N THR A 847 -1.11 -10.93 -14.35
CA THR A 847 0.20 -11.45 -13.96
C THR A 847 0.34 -11.55 -12.44
N HIS A 848 -0.11 -10.55 -11.67
CA HIS A 848 -0.07 -10.63 -10.20
C HIS A 848 -0.97 -11.72 -9.61
N TYR A 849 -2.19 -11.90 -10.14
CA TYR A 849 -3.07 -12.97 -9.68
C TYR A 849 -2.57 -14.36 -10.10
N ALA A 850 -2.08 -14.50 -11.33
CA ALA A 850 -1.52 -15.76 -11.84
C ALA A 850 -0.28 -16.19 -11.06
N ILE A 851 0.64 -15.27 -10.76
CA ILE A 851 1.82 -15.55 -9.92
C ILE A 851 1.37 -15.98 -8.52
N ALA A 852 0.39 -15.30 -7.90
CA ALA A 852 -0.11 -15.67 -6.57
C ALA A 852 -0.70 -17.09 -6.54
N ILE A 853 -1.49 -17.48 -7.55
CA ILE A 853 -2.08 -18.83 -7.66
C ILE A 853 -1.01 -19.89 -7.88
N VAL A 854 -0.09 -19.69 -8.82
CA VAL A 854 1.00 -20.65 -9.12
C VAL A 854 1.91 -20.82 -7.90
N LEU A 855 2.26 -19.73 -7.23
CA LEU A 855 3.06 -19.74 -6.00
C LEU A 855 2.33 -20.47 -4.86
N ALA A 856 1.02 -20.24 -4.71
CA ALA A 856 0.21 -20.87 -3.68
C ALA A 856 0.09 -22.39 -3.86
N VAL A 857 -0.18 -22.86 -5.08
CA VAL A 857 -0.23 -24.29 -5.40
C VAL A 857 1.14 -24.95 -5.25
N PHE A 858 2.23 -24.26 -5.66
CA PHE A 858 3.59 -24.76 -5.51
C PHE A 858 4.01 -24.92 -4.04
N LEU A 859 3.77 -23.91 -3.20
CA LEU A 859 4.06 -23.98 -1.76
C LEU A 859 3.13 -24.96 -1.03
N GLY A 860 1.85 -25.00 -1.40
CA GLY A 860 0.88 -25.96 -0.86
C GLY A 860 1.19 -27.42 -1.23
N PHE A 861 1.86 -27.66 -2.36
CA PHE A 861 2.38 -28.97 -2.75
C PHE A 861 3.66 -29.35 -2.01
N LEU A 862 4.62 -28.43 -1.89
CA LEU A 862 5.90 -28.70 -1.20
C LEU A 862 5.74 -28.93 0.31
N PHE A 863 4.80 -28.22 0.95
CA PHE A 863 4.52 -28.32 2.38
C PHE A 863 3.18 -29.05 2.66
N TYR A 864 2.79 -29.96 1.78
CA TYR A 864 1.53 -30.69 1.88
C TYR A 864 1.47 -31.58 3.14
N GLY A 865 0.43 -31.43 3.95
CA GLY A 865 0.17 -32.29 5.11
C GLY A 865 1.23 -32.23 6.22
N LEU A 866 1.38 -31.05 6.85
CA LEU A 866 2.30 -30.83 7.97
C LEU A 866 2.00 -31.75 9.17
N THR A 867 3.00 -32.50 9.60
CA THR A 867 3.01 -33.32 10.83
C THR A 867 3.13 -32.45 12.10
N ASP A 868 2.78 -33.00 13.26
CA ASP A 868 2.88 -32.31 14.56
C ASP A 868 4.12 -32.78 15.38
N ASP A 869 5.23 -33.04 14.68
CA ASP A 869 6.54 -33.38 15.24
C ASP A 869 7.54 -32.21 15.09
N ILE A 870 8.75 -32.36 15.64
CA ILE A 870 9.81 -31.33 15.49
C ILE A 870 10.14 -31.02 14.02
N LYS A 871 10.10 -32.00 13.09
CA LYS A 871 10.33 -31.73 11.66
C LYS A 871 9.15 -30.96 11.06
N GLY A 872 7.93 -31.28 11.46
CA GLY A 872 6.71 -30.52 11.14
C GLY A 872 6.74 -29.08 11.65
N PHE A 873 7.38 -28.80 12.79
CA PHE A 873 7.65 -27.43 13.25
C PHE A 873 8.69 -26.71 12.36
N GLN A 874 9.80 -27.37 12.01
CA GLN A 874 10.78 -26.81 11.07
C GLN A 874 10.15 -26.52 9.69
N ASN A 875 9.25 -27.39 9.22
CA ASN A 875 8.51 -27.22 7.98
C ASN A 875 7.53 -26.03 8.04
N ARG A 876 6.88 -25.78 9.19
CA ARG A 876 6.06 -24.56 9.41
C ARG A 876 6.89 -23.27 9.34
N LEU A 877 8.06 -23.25 10.00
CA LEU A 877 8.99 -22.12 9.91
C LEU A 877 9.41 -21.88 8.45
N GLY A 878 9.77 -22.93 7.71
CA GLY A 878 10.10 -22.85 6.29
C GLY A 878 8.95 -22.31 5.44
N LEU A 879 7.74 -22.85 5.62
CA LEU A 879 6.53 -22.42 4.91
C LEU A 879 6.27 -20.92 5.07
N PHE A 880 6.22 -20.42 6.32
CA PHE A 880 5.95 -19.00 6.55
C PHE A 880 7.04 -18.09 6.01
N LEU A 881 8.32 -18.50 6.07
CA LEU A 881 9.43 -17.75 5.50
C LEU A 881 9.35 -17.70 3.97
N PHE A 882 9.03 -18.81 3.29
CA PHE A 882 8.88 -18.85 1.84
C PHE A 882 7.64 -18.08 1.35
N VAL A 883 6.51 -18.18 2.06
CA VAL A 883 5.31 -17.37 1.77
C VAL A 883 5.64 -15.87 1.87
N LEU A 884 6.22 -15.42 2.98
CA LEU A 884 6.57 -14.00 3.16
C LEU A 884 7.63 -13.52 2.15
N SER A 885 8.67 -14.30 1.88
CA SER A 885 9.78 -13.86 1.01
C SER A 885 9.35 -13.79 -0.46
N LEU A 886 8.82 -14.89 -1.02
CA LEU A 886 8.44 -14.96 -2.43
C LEU A 886 7.32 -13.96 -2.74
N PHE A 887 6.38 -13.76 -1.81
CA PHE A 887 5.32 -12.77 -1.97
C PHE A 887 5.80 -11.33 -1.73
N GLY A 888 6.68 -11.09 -0.76
CA GLY A 888 7.27 -9.78 -0.49
C GLY A 888 8.11 -9.24 -1.65
N PHE A 889 8.95 -10.08 -2.27
CA PHE A 889 9.68 -9.70 -3.48
C PHE A 889 8.75 -9.47 -4.70
N SER A 890 7.58 -10.11 -4.76
CA SER A 890 6.56 -9.83 -5.80
C SER A 890 5.98 -8.41 -5.74
N SER A 891 6.23 -7.67 -4.66
CA SER A 891 5.80 -6.27 -4.50
C SER A 891 6.79 -5.22 -5.02
N LEU A 892 7.97 -5.63 -5.49
CA LEU A 892 8.91 -4.75 -6.21
C LEU A 892 8.28 -4.03 -7.41
N THR A 893 7.27 -4.60 -8.06
CA THR A 893 6.63 -3.99 -9.24
C THR A 893 5.90 -2.67 -8.94
N ILE A 894 5.67 -2.31 -7.67
CA ILE A 894 5.18 -0.96 -7.30
C ILE A 894 6.17 0.14 -7.71
N LEU A 895 7.47 -0.15 -7.72
CA LEU A 895 8.53 0.81 -8.07
C LEU A 895 8.37 1.35 -9.52
N THR A 896 7.76 0.58 -10.41
CA THR A 896 7.50 0.99 -11.80
C THR A 896 6.10 1.56 -12.03
N VAL A 897 5.18 1.49 -11.07
CA VAL A 897 3.79 2.00 -11.21
C VAL A 897 3.73 3.54 -11.18
N PHE A 898 4.57 4.18 -10.37
CA PHE A 898 4.61 5.65 -10.30
C PHE A 898 5.55 6.30 -11.33
N ALA A 899 6.59 5.58 -11.77
CA ALA A 899 7.62 6.10 -12.67
C ALA A 899 7.08 6.74 -13.98
N PRO A 900 6.16 6.13 -14.76
CA PRO A 900 5.67 6.73 -16.00
C PRO A 900 4.67 7.88 -15.76
N GLU A 901 3.85 7.81 -14.72
CA GLU A 901 2.87 8.86 -14.39
C GLU A 901 3.52 10.10 -13.74
N ARG A 902 4.79 10.00 -13.28
CA ARG A 902 5.54 11.08 -12.63
C ARG A 902 5.55 12.39 -13.43
N LEU A 903 5.81 12.33 -14.74
CA LEU A 903 5.93 13.51 -15.59
C LEU A 903 4.57 14.19 -15.85
N LEU A 904 3.53 13.38 -16.07
CA LEU A 904 2.13 13.82 -16.14
C LEU A 904 1.73 14.54 -14.85
N PHE A 905 1.95 13.91 -13.68
CA PHE A 905 1.64 14.51 -12.37
C PHE A 905 2.34 15.86 -12.17
N THR A 906 3.63 15.99 -12.52
CA THR A 906 4.33 17.28 -12.40
C THR A 906 3.74 18.36 -13.30
N ARG A 907 3.32 18.03 -14.53
CA ARG A 907 2.71 18.98 -15.48
C ARG A 907 1.29 19.38 -15.08
N GLU A 908 0.44 18.42 -14.73
CA GLU A 908 -0.91 18.68 -14.22
C GLU A 908 -0.89 19.48 -12.90
N ARG A 909 0.08 19.24 -12.02
CA ARG A 909 0.33 20.05 -10.82
C ARG A 909 0.80 21.47 -11.17
N ALA A 910 1.74 21.61 -12.12
CA ALA A 910 2.26 22.90 -12.57
C ALA A 910 1.17 23.81 -13.19
N LYS A 911 0.19 23.19 -13.85
CA LYS A 911 -1.02 23.82 -14.43
C LYS A 911 -2.21 23.92 -13.47
N GLY A 912 -2.10 23.40 -12.25
CA GLY A 912 -3.13 23.52 -11.22
C GLY A 912 -4.45 22.78 -11.52
N TYR A 913 -4.37 21.61 -12.18
CA TYR A 913 -5.53 20.75 -12.48
C TYR A 913 -6.19 20.21 -11.19
N TYR A 914 -5.39 19.80 -10.21
CA TYR A 914 -5.87 19.22 -8.96
C TYR A 914 -4.89 19.44 -7.80
N SER A 915 -5.37 19.18 -6.59
CA SER A 915 -4.56 19.15 -5.38
C SER A 915 -3.71 17.87 -5.30
N PRO A 916 -2.44 17.94 -4.85
CA PRO A 916 -1.60 16.76 -4.62
C PRO A 916 -2.21 15.65 -3.75
N PRO A 917 -2.90 15.92 -2.61
CA PRO A 917 -3.49 14.86 -1.80
C PRO A 917 -4.65 14.12 -2.49
N ALA A 918 -5.45 14.79 -3.34
CA ALA A 918 -6.52 14.12 -4.07
C ALA A 918 -5.98 13.09 -5.08
N TYR A 919 -4.89 13.43 -5.78
CA TYR A 919 -4.18 12.50 -6.65
C TYR A 919 -3.53 11.36 -5.87
N PHE A 920 -2.77 11.68 -4.81
CA PHE A 920 -2.06 10.66 -4.04
C PHE A 920 -3.02 9.64 -3.42
N ALA A 921 -4.13 10.10 -2.82
CA ALA A 921 -5.16 9.22 -2.30
C ALA A 921 -5.80 8.35 -3.39
N ALA A 922 -6.15 8.92 -4.55
CA ALA A 922 -6.73 8.16 -5.67
C ALA A 922 -5.76 7.11 -6.24
N LYS A 923 -4.46 7.42 -6.29
CA LYS A 923 -3.41 6.50 -6.73
C LYS A 923 -3.19 5.36 -5.72
N VAL A 924 -3.04 5.71 -4.43
CA VAL A 924 -2.87 4.74 -3.33
C VAL A 924 -4.05 3.78 -3.23
N VAL A 925 -5.29 4.28 -3.19
CA VAL A 925 -6.49 3.44 -3.01
C VAL A 925 -6.68 2.49 -4.20
N PHE A 926 -6.60 2.99 -5.43
CA PHE A 926 -7.00 2.21 -6.61
C PHE A 926 -5.89 1.34 -7.21
N ASP A 927 -4.60 1.62 -6.93
CA ASP A 927 -3.52 0.71 -7.33
C ASP A 927 -3.18 -0.32 -6.23
N ILE A 928 -3.13 0.09 -4.95
CA ILE A 928 -2.72 -0.84 -3.87
C ILE A 928 -3.82 -1.86 -3.57
N ILE A 929 -5.10 -1.46 -3.48
CA ILE A 929 -6.15 -2.43 -3.08
C ILE A 929 -6.25 -3.61 -4.06
N PRO A 930 -6.42 -3.43 -5.38
CA PRO A 930 -6.57 -4.58 -6.29
C PRO A 930 -5.28 -5.41 -6.37
N LEU A 931 -4.12 -4.75 -6.50
CA LEU A 931 -2.85 -5.43 -6.75
C LEU A 931 -2.19 -6.00 -5.48
N ARG A 932 -2.60 -5.59 -4.27
CA ARG A 932 -1.95 -5.99 -3.00
C ARG A 932 -2.88 -6.52 -1.91
N LEU A 933 -4.18 -6.22 -1.91
CA LEU A 933 -5.13 -6.83 -0.96
C LEU A 933 -5.59 -8.21 -1.44
N LEU A 934 -5.92 -8.36 -2.73
CA LEU A 934 -6.50 -9.59 -3.26
C LEU A 934 -5.51 -10.77 -3.41
N PRO A 935 -4.28 -10.62 -3.96
CA PRO A 935 -3.40 -11.77 -4.14
C PRO A 935 -2.90 -12.47 -2.85
N PRO A 936 -2.66 -11.82 -1.68
CA PRO A 936 -2.38 -12.57 -0.45
C PRO A 936 -3.61 -13.33 0.08
N ILE A 937 -4.82 -12.82 -0.16
CA ILE A 937 -6.07 -13.52 0.21
C ILE A 937 -6.22 -14.78 -0.65
N ILE A 938 -6.03 -14.67 -1.98
CA ILE A 938 -6.05 -15.82 -2.90
C ILE A 938 -4.99 -16.87 -2.50
N LEU A 939 -3.75 -16.43 -2.23
CA LEU A 939 -2.69 -17.33 -1.79
C LEU A 939 -3.02 -17.99 -0.45
N GLY A 940 -3.56 -17.26 0.51
CA GLY A 940 -3.91 -17.78 1.82
C GLY A 940 -5.05 -18.81 1.79
N ILE A 941 -6.09 -18.59 0.97
CA ILE A 941 -7.19 -19.53 0.77
C ILE A 941 -6.70 -20.87 0.19
N ILE A 942 -5.64 -20.87 -0.61
CA ILE A 942 -5.07 -22.07 -1.24
C ILE A 942 -4.06 -22.76 -0.31
N VAL A 943 -3.07 -22.03 0.21
CA VAL A 943 -1.96 -22.61 1.02
C VAL A 943 -2.46 -23.17 2.35
N TYR A 944 -3.34 -22.46 3.06
CA TYR A 944 -3.74 -22.82 4.41
C TYR A 944 -4.39 -24.21 4.52
N PRO A 945 -5.41 -24.57 3.70
CA PRO A 945 -5.97 -25.92 3.73
C PRO A 945 -5.08 -26.98 3.07
N MET A 946 -4.25 -26.64 2.07
CA MET A 946 -3.33 -27.61 1.44
C MET A 946 -2.23 -28.09 2.40
N THR A 947 -1.73 -27.21 3.26
CA THR A 947 -0.60 -27.50 4.16
C THR A 947 -1.02 -28.13 5.49
N GLY A 948 -2.30 -28.09 5.87
CA GLY A 948 -2.79 -28.74 7.09
C GLY A 948 -2.57 -27.95 8.39
N LEU A 949 -2.46 -26.62 8.29
CA LEU A 949 -2.45 -25.70 9.43
C LEU A 949 -3.76 -25.80 10.25
N ILE A 950 -3.79 -25.27 11.47
CA ILE A 950 -4.92 -25.47 12.42
C ILE A 950 -6.27 -25.12 11.77
N PRO A 951 -7.24 -26.05 11.67
CA PRO A 951 -8.49 -25.86 10.91
C PRO A 951 -9.54 -25.03 11.69
N ALA A 952 -9.16 -23.83 12.16
CA ALA A 952 -10.01 -22.95 12.95
C ALA A 952 -10.13 -21.55 12.31
N TRP A 953 -11.37 -21.10 12.07
CA TRP A 953 -11.67 -19.80 11.45
C TRP A 953 -10.93 -18.60 12.06
N PRO A 954 -10.80 -18.45 13.40
CA PRO A 954 -10.06 -17.33 13.99
C PRO A 954 -8.57 -17.33 13.64
N ASN A 955 -7.96 -18.51 13.44
CA ASN A 955 -6.52 -18.63 13.14
C ASN A 955 -6.26 -18.45 11.64
N PHE A 956 -7.16 -18.90 10.78
CA PHE A 956 -7.17 -18.57 9.35
C PHE A 956 -7.28 -17.05 9.11
N LEU A 957 -8.22 -16.37 9.80
CA LEU A 957 -8.41 -14.92 9.63
C LEU A 957 -7.18 -14.12 10.08
N LYS A 958 -6.53 -14.49 11.20
CA LYS A 958 -5.26 -13.89 11.63
C LYS A 958 -4.14 -14.15 10.63
N PHE A 959 -4.02 -15.38 10.10
CA PHE A 959 -3.04 -15.74 9.08
C PHE A 959 -3.17 -14.86 7.83
N VAL A 960 -4.39 -14.73 7.28
CA VAL A 960 -4.65 -13.86 6.12
C VAL A 960 -4.40 -12.39 6.46
N LEU A 961 -4.76 -11.93 7.67
CA LEU A 961 -4.49 -10.57 8.13
C LEU A 961 -2.99 -10.26 8.16
N PHE A 962 -2.14 -11.15 8.66
CA PHE A 962 -0.69 -10.96 8.64
C PHE A 962 -0.12 -10.92 7.22
N LEU A 963 -0.57 -11.79 6.31
CA LEU A 963 -0.15 -11.75 4.90
C LEU A 963 -0.56 -10.43 4.20
N VAL A 964 -1.77 -9.95 4.47
CA VAL A 964 -2.27 -8.67 3.96
C VAL A 964 -1.45 -7.50 4.52
N LEU A 965 -1.29 -7.41 5.84
CA LEU A 965 -0.58 -6.30 6.49
C LEU A 965 0.90 -6.25 6.08
N PHE A 966 1.57 -7.40 6.01
CA PHE A 966 2.94 -7.49 5.50
C PHE A 966 3.05 -6.98 4.06
N ASN A 967 2.14 -7.40 3.17
CA ASN A 967 2.19 -6.98 1.78
C ASN A 967 1.87 -5.49 1.60
N LEU A 968 0.97 -4.93 2.43
CA LEU A 968 0.68 -3.49 2.46
C LEU A 968 1.85 -2.68 3.01
N ALA A 969 2.56 -3.17 4.04
CA ALA A 969 3.77 -2.53 4.56
C ALA A 969 4.91 -2.53 3.54
N ALA A 970 5.17 -3.68 2.88
CA ALA A 970 6.13 -3.77 1.78
C ALA A 970 5.74 -2.84 0.62
N ALA A 971 4.46 -2.79 0.25
CA ALA A 971 3.95 -1.89 -0.78
C ALA A 971 4.18 -0.41 -0.46
N ALA A 972 3.97 0.02 0.79
CA ALA A 972 4.21 1.38 1.24
C ALA A 972 5.70 1.76 1.17
N ILE A 973 6.60 0.85 1.59
CA ILE A 973 8.05 1.03 1.50
C ILE A 973 8.50 1.18 0.04
N PHE A 974 8.03 0.31 -0.86
CA PHE A 974 8.34 0.42 -2.29
C PHE A 974 7.77 1.70 -2.92
N LEU A 975 6.56 2.12 -2.56
CA LEU A 975 5.98 3.37 -3.07
C LEU A 975 6.84 4.58 -2.67
N PHE A 976 7.31 4.63 -1.42
CA PHE A 976 8.24 5.68 -0.95
C PHE A 976 9.55 5.69 -1.77
N ILE A 977 10.19 4.52 -1.94
CA ILE A 977 11.44 4.39 -2.72
C ILE A 977 11.23 4.83 -4.19
N GLY A 978 10.14 4.42 -4.84
CA GLY A 978 9.82 4.76 -6.23
C GLY A 978 9.47 6.25 -6.46
N ILE A 979 9.07 6.98 -5.41
CA ILE A 979 8.86 8.43 -5.45
C ILE A 979 10.19 9.17 -5.28
N VAL A 980 11.00 8.76 -4.30
CA VAL A 980 12.31 9.38 -3.98
C VAL A 980 13.28 9.26 -5.16
N PHE A 981 13.49 8.05 -5.69
CA PHE A 981 14.49 7.82 -6.74
C PHE A 981 13.91 8.04 -8.14
N ARG A 982 14.57 8.87 -8.95
CA ARG A 982 14.14 9.17 -10.34
C ARG A 982 14.39 8.02 -11.32
N ASN A 983 15.43 7.22 -11.09
CA ASN A 983 15.82 6.12 -11.96
C ASN A 983 15.27 4.79 -11.42
N SER A 984 14.45 4.10 -12.22
CA SER A 984 13.78 2.85 -11.84
C SER A 984 14.75 1.70 -11.55
N GLY A 985 15.90 1.64 -12.22
CA GLY A 985 16.95 0.65 -11.94
C GLY A 985 17.59 0.85 -10.57
N VAL A 986 17.86 2.11 -10.19
CA VAL A 986 18.38 2.47 -8.85
C VAL A 986 17.32 2.20 -7.78
N ALA A 987 16.06 2.56 -8.05
CA ALA A 987 14.94 2.27 -7.15
C ALA A 987 14.77 0.76 -6.90
N ASN A 988 14.89 -0.07 -7.94
CA ASN A 988 14.82 -1.53 -7.84
C ASN A 988 16.00 -2.13 -7.05
N LEU A 989 17.23 -1.67 -7.30
CA LEU A 989 18.40 -2.10 -6.52
C LEU A 989 18.21 -1.82 -5.02
N ILE A 990 17.78 -0.60 -4.67
CA ILE A 990 17.56 -0.21 -3.27
C ILE A 990 16.39 -0.99 -2.66
N GLY A 991 15.29 -1.18 -3.40
CA GLY A 991 14.16 -2.00 -2.95
C GLY A 991 14.54 -3.44 -2.63
N VAL A 992 15.35 -4.08 -3.48
CA VAL A 992 15.87 -5.44 -3.25
C VAL A 992 16.76 -5.48 -2.00
N LEU A 993 17.68 -4.52 -1.84
CA LEU A 993 18.57 -4.46 -0.68
C LEU A 993 17.81 -4.26 0.65
N VAL A 994 16.79 -3.39 0.67
CA VAL A 994 15.94 -3.18 1.86
C VAL A 994 15.18 -4.46 2.25
N MET A 995 14.65 -5.20 1.27
CA MET A 995 13.96 -6.47 1.56
C MET A 995 14.92 -7.59 1.98
N LEU A 996 16.12 -7.67 1.42
CA LEU A 996 17.14 -8.64 1.85
C LEU A 996 17.63 -8.36 3.28
N PHE A 997 17.85 -7.08 3.63
CA PHE A 997 18.13 -6.67 5.00
C PHE A 997 16.98 -7.08 5.94
N SER A 998 15.73 -6.79 5.57
CA SER A 998 14.57 -7.16 6.41
C SER A 998 14.45 -8.68 6.57
N LEU A 999 14.64 -9.45 5.50
CA LEU A 999 14.61 -10.92 5.53
C LEU A 999 15.67 -11.52 6.45
N LEU A 1000 16.90 -10.99 6.46
CA LEU A 1000 17.98 -11.42 7.36
C LEU A 1000 17.57 -11.27 8.84
N PHE A 1001 16.95 -10.14 9.18
CA PHE A 1001 16.47 -9.83 10.53
C PHE A 1001 15.04 -10.36 10.84
N SER A 1002 14.56 -11.37 10.10
CA SER A 1002 13.24 -12.01 10.31
C SER A 1002 13.08 -12.75 11.65
N GLY A 1003 14.19 -13.09 12.32
CA GLY A 1003 14.21 -14.01 13.47
C GLY A 1003 14.41 -15.48 13.09
N PHE A 1004 14.37 -15.85 11.79
CA PHE A 1004 14.68 -17.20 11.33
C PHE A 1004 16.19 -17.42 11.12
N PHE A 1005 16.86 -16.49 10.41
CA PHE A 1005 18.29 -16.62 10.10
C PHE A 1005 19.22 -16.16 11.23
N LEU A 1006 18.74 -15.29 12.13
CA LEU A 1006 19.46 -14.76 13.27
C LEU A 1006 18.56 -14.84 14.50
N ASN A 1007 18.98 -15.59 15.53
CA ASN A 1007 18.29 -15.62 16.81
C ASN A 1007 18.46 -14.27 17.53
N LYS A 1008 17.35 -13.73 18.03
CA LYS A 1008 17.22 -12.49 18.83
C LYS A 1008 18.20 -12.39 20.01
N GLU A 1009 18.60 -13.53 20.56
CA GLU A 1009 19.54 -13.58 21.69
C GLU A 1009 20.98 -13.35 21.25
N SER A 1010 21.42 -13.95 20.13
CA SER A 1010 22.80 -13.89 19.63
C SER A 1010 23.14 -12.61 18.84
N ILE A 1011 22.15 -11.79 18.48
CA ILE A 1011 22.40 -10.46 17.90
C ILE A 1011 23.10 -9.56 18.95
N PRO A 1012 24.24 -8.91 18.65
CA PRO A 1012 24.91 -8.00 19.59
C PRO A 1012 23.99 -6.86 20.05
N GLY A 1013 24.09 -6.43 21.31
CA GLY A 1013 23.17 -5.44 21.90
C GLY A 1013 23.00 -4.15 21.08
N VAL A 1014 24.10 -3.64 20.52
CA VAL A 1014 24.13 -2.44 19.65
C VAL A 1014 23.36 -2.64 18.33
N ALA A 1015 23.16 -3.88 17.89
CA ALA A 1015 22.45 -4.24 16.66
C ALA A 1015 21.00 -4.70 16.88
N LYS A 1016 20.54 -4.97 18.13
CA LYS A 1016 19.19 -5.52 18.39
C LYS A 1016 18.04 -4.63 17.89
N TRP A 1017 18.24 -3.32 17.80
CA TRP A 1017 17.25 -2.39 17.22
C TRP A 1017 17.07 -2.55 15.69
N LEU A 1018 18.05 -3.10 14.97
CA LEU A 1018 17.89 -3.39 13.54
C LEU A 1018 16.80 -4.45 13.29
N GLN A 1019 16.56 -5.33 14.26
CA GLN A 1019 15.47 -6.29 14.18
C GLN A 1019 14.08 -5.62 14.21
N SER A 1020 13.92 -4.50 14.94
CA SER A 1020 12.66 -3.75 14.98
C SER A 1020 12.39 -2.92 13.72
N LEU A 1021 13.39 -2.76 12.83
CA LEU A 1021 13.22 -2.26 11.46
C LEU A 1021 12.66 -3.29 10.48
N SER A 1022 12.62 -4.58 10.84
CA SER A 1022 12.22 -5.63 9.91
C SER A 1022 10.71 -5.85 9.88
N ILE A 1023 10.08 -5.57 8.72
CA ILE A 1023 8.69 -5.97 8.48
C ILE A 1023 8.52 -7.50 8.42
N PHE A 1024 9.57 -8.25 8.05
CA PHE A 1024 9.57 -9.71 8.13
C PHE A 1024 9.52 -10.20 9.58
N HIS A 1025 10.14 -9.52 10.54
CA HIS A 1025 10.14 -9.95 11.94
C HIS A 1025 8.71 -9.99 12.50
N TYR A 1026 7.97 -8.89 12.41
CA TYR A 1026 6.58 -8.80 12.90
C TYR A 1026 5.64 -9.76 12.17
N ALA A 1027 5.82 -9.93 10.85
CA ALA A 1027 5.01 -10.86 10.08
C ALA A 1027 5.32 -12.33 10.41
N PHE A 1028 6.59 -12.68 10.61
CA PHE A 1028 7.02 -14.05 10.91
C PHE A 1028 6.68 -14.45 12.35
N GLU A 1029 6.97 -13.59 13.34
CA GLU A 1029 6.60 -13.79 14.75
C GLU A 1029 5.07 -13.90 14.88
N GLY A 1030 4.31 -13.02 14.23
CA GLY A 1030 2.86 -13.07 14.20
C GLY A 1030 2.27 -14.36 13.58
N LEU A 1031 2.83 -14.84 12.46
CA LEU A 1031 2.39 -16.09 11.81
C LEU A 1031 2.73 -17.34 12.64
N ILE A 1032 3.95 -17.44 13.16
CA ILE A 1032 4.38 -18.64 13.91
C ILE A 1032 3.73 -18.70 15.30
N VAL A 1033 3.52 -17.58 15.99
CA VAL A 1033 2.76 -17.53 17.25
C VAL A 1033 1.27 -17.86 17.02
N ASN A 1034 0.69 -17.48 15.88
CA ASN A 1034 -0.70 -17.82 15.55
C ASN A 1034 -0.94 -19.33 15.35
N GLU A 1035 0.00 -20.04 14.74
CA GLU A 1035 -0.08 -21.50 14.50
C GLU A 1035 0.43 -22.31 15.70
N VAL A 1036 1.62 -22.03 16.24
CA VAL A 1036 2.32 -22.95 17.14
C VAL A 1036 1.96 -22.79 18.62
N LYS A 1037 1.40 -21.64 19.04
CA LYS A 1037 1.07 -21.38 20.46
C LYS A 1037 0.20 -22.46 21.11
N TYR A 1038 -0.70 -23.08 20.35
CA TYR A 1038 -1.69 -24.04 20.84
C TYR A 1038 -1.41 -25.49 20.39
N LEU A 1039 -0.19 -25.80 19.94
CA LEU A 1039 0.22 -27.15 19.56
C LEU A 1039 1.12 -27.77 20.64
N SER A 1040 0.84 -29.00 21.04
CA SER A 1040 1.82 -29.94 21.60
C SER A 1040 2.59 -30.58 20.44
N LEU A 1041 3.92 -30.53 20.47
CA LEU A 1041 4.78 -31.13 19.44
C LEU A 1041 5.48 -32.36 20.01
N ILE A 1042 5.55 -33.44 19.25
CA ILE A 1042 6.18 -34.70 19.69
C ILE A 1042 7.67 -34.73 19.29
N ASP A 1043 8.55 -35.00 20.27
CA ASP A 1043 9.96 -35.37 20.06
C ASP A 1043 10.13 -36.88 20.28
N HIS A 1044 10.31 -37.63 19.19
CA HIS A 1044 10.58 -39.07 19.22
C HIS A 1044 12.06 -39.32 19.58
N LYS A 1045 12.37 -39.51 20.86
CA LYS A 1045 13.75 -39.55 21.36
C LYS A 1045 14.01 -40.76 22.24
N TYR A 1046 15.07 -41.51 21.91
CA TYR A 1046 15.44 -42.77 22.58
C TYR A 1046 14.33 -43.85 22.61
N GLY A 1047 13.34 -43.77 21.73
CA GLY A 1047 12.17 -44.67 21.72
C GLY A 1047 11.04 -44.25 22.64
N LEU A 1048 11.08 -43.02 23.18
CA LEU A 1048 10.01 -42.38 23.93
C LEU A 1048 9.48 -41.16 23.18
N ASP A 1049 8.18 -40.93 23.29
CA ASP A 1049 7.48 -39.82 22.64
C ASP A 1049 7.30 -38.70 23.66
N ILE A 1050 8.19 -37.71 23.63
CA ILE A 1050 8.19 -36.59 24.58
C ILE A 1050 7.33 -35.47 24.01
N GLU A 1051 6.18 -35.19 24.62
CA GLU A 1051 5.37 -34.02 24.27
C GLU A 1051 5.99 -32.73 24.82
N VAL A 1052 6.23 -31.77 23.93
CA VAL A 1052 6.75 -30.44 24.28
C VAL A 1052 5.72 -29.37 23.86
N PRO A 1053 5.29 -28.48 24.76
CA PRO A 1053 4.34 -27.42 24.39
C PRO A 1053 5.01 -26.40 23.46
N GLY A 1054 4.35 -26.09 22.34
CA GLY A 1054 4.85 -25.17 21.31
C GLY A 1054 5.15 -23.77 21.81
N SER A 1055 4.51 -23.33 22.90
CA SER A 1055 4.82 -22.08 23.61
C SER A 1055 6.24 -22.05 24.21
N ALA A 1056 6.72 -23.17 24.75
CA ALA A 1056 8.08 -23.29 25.28
C ALA A 1056 9.12 -23.32 24.14
N ILE A 1057 8.81 -24.01 23.04
CA ILE A 1057 9.64 -24.02 21.82
C ILE A 1057 9.73 -22.59 21.23
N LEU A 1058 8.61 -21.88 21.07
CA LEU A 1058 8.59 -20.48 20.63
C LEU A 1058 9.49 -19.59 21.50
N SER A 1059 9.40 -19.72 22.84
CA SER A 1059 10.24 -18.96 23.77
C SER A 1059 11.73 -19.30 23.63
N SER A 1060 12.07 -20.57 23.40
CA SER A 1060 13.46 -21.03 23.18
C SER A 1060 14.09 -20.47 21.90
N PHE A 1061 13.29 -20.27 20.85
CA PHE A 1061 13.70 -19.55 19.64
C PHE A 1061 13.64 -18.01 19.78
N GLY A 1062 13.33 -17.47 20.96
CA GLY A 1062 13.28 -16.04 21.24
C GLY A 1062 11.99 -15.32 20.80
N PHE A 1063 10.97 -16.05 20.37
CA PHE A 1063 9.68 -15.48 19.96
C PHE A 1063 8.78 -15.16 21.16
N ASN A 1064 8.14 -13.99 21.13
CA ASN A 1064 7.24 -13.55 22.19
C ASN A 1064 5.80 -14.04 21.94
N VAL A 1065 5.41 -15.10 22.65
CA VAL A 1065 4.09 -15.75 22.57
C VAL A 1065 2.91 -14.80 22.88
N GLN A 1066 3.15 -13.65 23.53
CA GLN A 1066 2.15 -12.63 23.82
C GLN A 1066 2.12 -11.46 22.82
N ALA A 1067 3.10 -11.36 21.89
CA ALA A 1067 3.27 -10.18 21.04
C ALA A 1067 2.32 -10.07 19.84
N LEU A 1068 1.55 -11.12 19.50
CA LEU A 1068 0.73 -11.20 18.28
C LEU A 1068 -0.05 -9.91 17.92
N TRP A 1069 -0.71 -9.24 18.88
CA TRP A 1069 -1.39 -7.97 18.62
C TRP A 1069 -0.46 -6.78 18.46
N ARG A 1070 0.66 -6.73 19.20
CA ARG A 1070 1.73 -5.73 19.05
C ARG A 1070 2.36 -5.81 17.65
N ASP A 1071 2.52 -7.00 17.11
CA ASP A 1071 3.16 -7.22 15.81
C ASP A 1071 2.21 -6.87 14.65
N CYS A 1072 0.93 -7.21 14.80
CA CYS A 1072 -0.15 -6.75 13.94
C CYS A 1072 -0.23 -5.20 13.91
N ILE A 1073 -0.15 -4.54 15.08
CA ILE A 1073 -0.09 -3.08 15.19
C ILE A 1073 1.21 -2.55 14.56
N GLY A 1074 2.35 -3.20 14.76
CA GLY A 1074 3.64 -2.86 14.17
C GLY A 1074 3.57 -2.77 12.65
N LEU A 1075 3.06 -3.81 11.97
CA LEU A 1075 2.87 -3.78 10.52
C LEU A 1075 1.90 -2.68 10.06
N GLY A 1076 0.83 -2.43 10.81
CA GLY A 1076 -0.09 -1.32 10.56
C GLY A 1076 0.58 0.06 10.65
N VAL A 1077 1.42 0.26 11.67
CA VAL A 1077 2.24 1.47 11.85
C VAL A 1077 3.26 1.62 10.72
N TYR A 1078 3.93 0.54 10.29
CA TYR A 1078 4.84 0.57 9.14
C TYR A 1078 4.12 1.01 7.86
N CYS A 1079 2.95 0.43 7.56
CA CYS A 1079 2.13 0.80 6.41
C CYS A 1079 1.73 2.29 6.47
N GLY A 1080 1.17 2.75 7.59
CA GLY A 1080 0.75 4.14 7.77
C GLY A 1080 1.92 5.14 7.68
N ALA A 1081 3.04 4.86 8.35
CA ALA A 1081 4.21 5.72 8.36
C ALA A 1081 4.83 5.85 6.97
N PHE A 1082 5.01 4.76 6.23
CA PHE A 1082 5.57 4.82 4.88
C PHE A 1082 4.62 5.42 3.85
N ILE A 1083 3.29 5.31 4.02
CA ILE A 1083 2.32 6.06 3.19
C ILE A 1083 2.43 7.58 3.45
N VAL A 1084 2.57 8.01 4.71
CA VAL A 1084 2.78 9.43 5.04
C VAL A 1084 4.14 9.94 4.52
N LEU A 1085 5.22 9.16 4.68
CA LEU A 1085 6.54 9.50 4.12
C LEU A 1085 6.51 9.55 2.58
N ALA A 1086 5.79 8.66 1.91
CA ALA A 1086 5.56 8.69 0.47
C ALA A 1086 4.80 9.95 0.04
N TYR A 1087 3.75 10.36 0.78
CA TYR A 1087 3.06 11.62 0.53
C TYR A 1087 3.97 12.85 0.72
N VAL A 1088 4.77 12.90 1.79
CA VAL A 1088 5.70 14.01 2.05
C VAL A 1088 6.80 14.06 0.99
N ALA A 1089 7.39 12.93 0.63
CA ALA A 1089 8.37 12.82 -0.46
C ALA A 1089 7.77 13.27 -1.80
N MET A 1090 6.54 12.86 -2.12
CA MET A 1090 5.82 13.33 -3.31
C MET A 1090 5.58 14.84 -3.24
N HIS A 1091 5.13 15.36 -2.09
CA HIS A 1091 4.79 16.76 -1.94
C HIS A 1091 6.02 17.68 -2.09
N VAL A 1092 7.18 17.27 -1.57
CA VAL A 1092 8.44 18.05 -1.52
C VAL A 1092 9.35 17.79 -2.72
N LEU A 1093 9.59 16.54 -3.11
CA LEU A 1093 10.53 16.19 -4.20
C LEU A 1093 9.92 16.29 -5.60
N LEU A 1094 8.58 16.34 -5.70
CA LEU A 1094 7.82 16.59 -6.93
C LEU A 1094 7.12 17.96 -6.90
N VAL A 1095 7.74 18.93 -6.22
CA VAL A 1095 7.62 20.33 -6.67
C VAL A 1095 8.48 20.46 -7.92
N GLU A 1096 7.94 21.09 -8.95
CA GLU A 1096 8.73 21.58 -10.07
C GLU A 1096 9.68 22.65 -9.54
N LYS A 1097 10.97 22.33 -9.41
CA LYS A 1097 12.02 23.33 -9.17
C LYS A 1097 12.22 24.13 -10.46
N ARG A 1098 11.39 25.18 -10.59
CA ARG A 1098 11.42 26.21 -11.63
C ARG A 1098 12.65 27.10 -11.54
#